data_AF-A0A1Q8CQY0-F1
#
_entry.id   AF-A0A1Q8CQY0-F1
#
_cell.length_a   1.000
_cell.length_b   1.000
_cell.length_c   1.000
_cell.angle_alpha   90.00
_cell.angle_beta   90.00
_cell.angle_gamma   90.00
#
_symmetry.space_group_name_H-M   'P 1'
#
loop_
_entity.id
_entity.type
_entity.pdbx_description
1 polymer ?
#
loop_
_entity_poly.entity_id
_entity_poly.type
_entity_poly.pdbx_seq_one_letter_code
_entity_poly.pdbx_strand_id
1 'polypeptide(L)'
;MRTAVRRRVLGAIAATVTAVALIPGAPGTAAADPGWQPGTPPLSTPWTDEVSPDNALPEYPRPQLTRDRWQNLNGVWEFAAAGSLGTPPVGQTLGERVLVPYPIESALSGIQRSEDRMWYRRTFEVPSRWRGDRVVLNFGAVDYETKVWVNGRLVTTHEGGYDKFSVDITDALTRRGPQELIVGVEDLTDATWQPVGKQRRVPDRGIFYTGSSGIWQTVWLEPVASKHITKLDMTPKLSDRSLTLRANTVGGSATVEAIAYDGRREVGRVRGPANADLRLPVPRAKLWSPDSPFLYDLKVRLLDRNRTVDKVESYFGMREIGMKPGADGRLRMTLNGEILFHMSTLDQGFWPDGIHTAPTDEALRFDLEQHKVLGFNTVRKHIKVEPDRWFYHADRLGLMVWQDMPAMKTHPTEDPPRHAQTQFEAELHTMVEQHDNWTSIVAWVPFNEGWGEWQREATGRIADEVKAQDPSRLVNAHSGVNCCDSKGDSGRGDMIDHHAYVGPAQPVPDARRVSVDGEHGGFGLEVEGHMWFGEGHAYEMAPDSATLTRRYVENQRDVLSSAQNCGISGAVYTQITDVEHEVNGFFTYDRQVEKMDFAQVRAVNEEIIAGADGSGGGTEPPGPGTPGADGIHYYPFSEGSGTTTEDAVGDADGTFVGAPTWTEGRNGPGLQFDGSSFVDTGSPLADTTGNYSVAAWVKLDSLGGFATAVSQDGVSDSGYFLQYSGADNRFAFSFVGVRALAPQPPETGRWYHLVGVRDVTSGTLKLYVDGQLAGTTNACLGSDARGNTVIGRAKFGGNPVDHWRGGIDQVHVFDRALPADEVAALHESGR
;
A
#
# COMPACT_ATOMS: atom_id res chain seq x y z
N MET A 1 -16.46 0.78 69.89
CA MET A 1 -15.24 1.60 70.05
C MET A 1 -14.87 2.10 68.66
N ARG A 2 -15.34 3.27 68.21
CA ARG A 2 -14.77 4.62 68.42
C ARG A 2 -13.26 4.69 68.16
N THR A 3 -12.89 5.08 66.94
CA THR A 3 -12.14 6.33 66.68
C THR A 3 -12.27 6.71 65.20
N ALA A 4 -12.67 7.96 64.98
CA ALA A 4 -12.86 8.65 63.71
C ALA A 4 -11.71 9.64 63.48
N VAL A 5 -11.44 10.06 62.22
CA VAL A 5 -11.32 11.48 61.80
C VAL A 5 -11.51 11.62 60.28
N ARG A 6 -12.65 12.23 59.91
CA ARG A 6 -12.94 13.27 58.90
C ARG A 6 -12.08 13.39 57.62
N ARG A 7 -12.75 13.28 56.45
CA ARG A 7 -12.44 14.08 55.25
C ARG A 7 -13.54 15.12 55.02
N ARG A 8 -13.12 16.38 54.88
CA ARG A 8 -13.96 17.55 54.61
C ARG A 8 -14.33 17.59 53.13
N VAL A 9 -15.62 17.73 52.86
CA VAL A 9 -16.17 18.19 51.58
C VAL A 9 -16.00 19.71 51.54
N LEU A 10 -15.32 20.22 50.52
CA LEU A 10 -15.27 21.64 50.18
C LEU A 10 -15.96 21.79 48.84
N GLY A 11 -17.19 22.31 48.87
CA GLY A 11 -17.84 22.87 47.70
C GLY A 11 -17.13 24.17 47.32
N ALA A 12 -16.76 24.29 46.06
CA ALA A 12 -16.36 25.54 45.46
C ALA A 12 -17.42 25.92 44.41
N ILE A 13 -18.13 27.00 44.72
CA ILE A 13 -19.05 27.71 43.85
C ILE A 13 -18.23 28.30 42.71
N ALA A 14 -18.37 27.78 41.50
CA ALA A 14 -17.84 28.42 40.30
C ALA A 14 -18.83 29.49 39.83
N ALA A 15 -18.46 30.75 40.03
CA ALA A 15 -19.15 31.90 39.45
C ALA A 15 -18.97 31.88 37.93
N THR A 16 -20.07 31.72 37.21
CA THR A 16 -20.15 31.89 35.76
C THR A 16 -19.91 33.36 35.42
N VAL A 17 -18.69 33.68 34.99
CA VAL A 17 -18.41 34.94 34.29
C VAL A 17 -18.73 34.71 32.82
N THR A 18 -19.90 35.18 32.39
CA THR A 18 -20.33 35.21 31.00
C THR A 18 -19.46 36.21 30.24
N ALA A 19 -18.33 35.74 29.69
CA ALA A 19 -17.60 36.49 28.68
C ALA A 19 -18.41 36.42 27.38
N VAL A 20 -19.16 37.48 27.09
CA VAL A 20 -19.75 37.70 25.76
C VAL A 20 -18.60 37.89 24.78
N ALA A 21 -18.20 36.79 24.14
CA ALA A 21 -17.35 36.86 22.95
C ALA A 21 -18.18 37.52 21.84
N LEU A 22 -17.77 38.73 21.45
CA LEU A 22 -18.24 39.38 20.23
C LEU A 22 -17.79 38.52 19.04
N ILE A 23 -18.71 37.67 18.57
CA ILE A 23 -18.58 36.94 17.30
C ILE A 23 -18.45 38.00 16.19
N PRO A 24 -17.36 38.01 15.40
CA PRO A 24 -17.32 38.82 14.20
C PRO A 24 -18.41 38.31 13.25
N GLY A 25 -19.29 39.21 12.80
CA GLY A 25 -20.50 38.87 12.06
C GLY A 25 -20.29 37.85 10.94
N ALA A 26 -21.16 36.85 10.92
CA ALA A 26 -21.25 35.85 9.87
C ALA A 26 -21.32 36.52 8.48
N PRO A 27 -20.56 36.03 7.48
CA PRO A 27 -20.84 36.39 6.09
C PRO A 27 -22.27 35.92 5.76
N GLY A 28 -23.00 36.73 4.99
CA GLY A 28 -24.41 36.50 4.70
C GLY A 28 -24.66 35.07 4.22
N THR A 29 -25.59 34.39 4.89
CA THR A 29 -26.14 33.10 4.49
C THR A 29 -26.65 33.20 3.06
N ALA A 30 -26.03 32.47 2.13
CA ALA A 30 -26.75 32.07 0.93
C ALA A 30 -27.99 31.31 1.42
N ALA A 31 -29.17 31.69 0.95
CA ALA A 31 -30.38 30.96 1.32
C ALA A 31 -30.30 29.54 0.74
N ALA A 32 -30.77 28.55 1.50
CA ALA A 32 -31.03 27.20 0.98
C ALA A 32 -31.72 27.28 -0.38
N ASP A 33 -31.08 26.79 -1.44
CA ASP A 33 -31.68 26.72 -2.78
C ASP A 33 -32.76 25.63 -2.73
N PRO A 34 -34.06 25.97 -2.89
CA PRO A 34 -35.15 25.00 -2.82
C PRO A 34 -35.10 23.97 -3.96
N GLY A 35 -34.24 24.14 -4.97
CA GLY A 35 -34.12 23.25 -6.12
C GLY A 35 -33.15 22.07 -5.94
N TRP A 36 -32.33 22.05 -4.88
CA TRP A 36 -31.46 20.91 -4.58
C TRP A 36 -32.11 19.99 -3.54
N GLN A 37 -31.93 18.69 -3.71
CA GLN A 37 -32.20 17.65 -2.71
C GLN A 37 -31.11 16.58 -2.81
N PRO A 38 -30.68 15.96 -1.71
CA PRO A 38 -29.79 14.81 -1.79
C PRO A 38 -30.50 13.66 -2.52
N GLY A 39 -29.71 12.87 -3.25
CA GLY A 39 -30.14 11.57 -3.79
C GLY A 39 -30.39 10.55 -2.68
N THR A 40 -30.74 9.33 -3.06
CA THR A 40 -30.92 8.22 -2.10
C THR A 40 -29.73 7.29 -2.19
N PRO A 41 -28.77 7.34 -1.24
CA PRO A 41 -27.63 6.45 -1.30
C PRO A 41 -28.07 5.01 -0.97
N PRO A 42 -27.40 3.97 -1.54
CA PRO A 42 -27.66 2.59 -1.16
C PRO A 42 -27.41 2.30 0.32
N LEU A 43 -26.41 2.98 0.92
CA LEU A 43 -26.13 2.96 2.35
C LEU A 43 -25.85 4.39 2.84
N SER A 44 -26.25 4.71 4.07
CA SER A 44 -25.98 6.01 4.70
C SER A 44 -24.95 5.85 5.81
N THR A 45 -24.00 6.77 5.86
CA THR A 45 -23.03 6.89 6.96
C THR A 45 -23.65 7.68 8.13
N PRO A 46 -23.04 7.66 9.33
CA PRO A 46 -23.46 8.53 10.43
C PRO A 46 -23.47 10.03 10.10
N TRP A 47 -22.78 10.46 9.04
CA TRP A 47 -22.64 11.86 8.65
C TRP A 47 -23.50 12.26 7.45
N THR A 48 -24.22 11.33 6.81
CA THR A 48 -25.01 11.61 5.60
C THR A 48 -26.00 12.76 5.84
N ASP A 49 -26.74 12.71 6.95
CA ASP A 49 -27.77 13.69 7.30
C ASP A 49 -27.19 15.00 7.87
N GLU A 50 -25.88 15.07 8.11
CA GLU A 50 -25.20 16.30 8.52
C GLU A 50 -24.87 17.21 7.33
N VAL A 51 -24.90 16.68 6.11
CA VAL A 51 -24.57 17.42 4.89
C VAL A 51 -25.74 18.29 4.43
N SER A 52 -25.44 19.55 4.17
CA SER A 52 -26.41 20.53 3.64
C SER A 52 -25.74 21.53 2.70
N PRO A 53 -26.54 22.31 1.93
CA PRO A 53 -26.04 23.38 1.07
C PRO A 53 -25.14 24.42 1.77
N ASP A 54 -25.33 24.62 3.08
CA ASP A 54 -24.71 25.70 3.84
C ASP A 54 -23.44 25.25 4.61
N ASN A 55 -23.14 23.96 4.61
CA ASN A 55 -22.00 23.38 5.35
C ASN A 55 -21.25 22.29 4.55
N ALA A 56 -21.31 22.30 3.23
CA ALA A 56 -20.53 21.37 2.41
C ALA A 56 -19.02 21.66 2.55
N LEU A 57 -18.33 20.89 3.39
CA LEU A 57 -16.89 20.97 3.69
C LEU A 57 -16.41 22.41 3.92
N PRO A 58 -16.82 23.06 5.04
CA PRO A 58 -16.59 24.48 5.28
C PRO A 58 -15.16 24.81 5.75
N GLU A 59 -14.32 23.80 6.00
CA GLU A 59 -12.95 23.97 6.47
C GLU A 59 -12.06 24.65 5.44
N TYR A 60 -11.05 25.37 5.89
CA TYR A 60 -10.06 25.95 4.99
C TYR A 60 -9.20 24.84 4.36
N PRO A 61 -9.11 24.75 3.02
CA PRO A 61 -8.57 23.58 2.34
C PRO A 61 -7.04 23.51 2.28
N ARG A 62 -6.28 24.52 2.73
CA ARG A 62 -4.80 24.52 2.65
C ARG A 62 -4.09 24.63 4.01
N PRO A 63 -4.09 23.59 4.86
CA PRO A 63 -3.43 23.62 6.17
C PRO A 63 -1.94 24.01 6.13
N GLN A 64 -1.23 23.67 5.04
CA GLN A 64 0.19 23.98 4.85
C GLN A 64 0.48 25.40 4.31
N LEU A 65 -0.55 26.17 3.93
CA LEU A 65 -0.43 27.56 3.48
C LEU A 65 -1.63 28.40 3.93
N THR A 66 -1.84 28.49 5.24
CA THR A 66 -3.02 29.10 5.85
C THR A 66 -3.08 30.61 5.67
N ARG A 67 -4.26 31.10 5.25
CA ARG A 67 -4.62 32.50 5.13
C ARG A 67 -5.94 32.78 5.84
N ASP A 68 -5.98 33.84 6.65
CA ASP A 68 -7.18 34.22 7.40
C ASP A 68 -8.32 34.74 6.50
N ARG A 69 -7.97 35.26 5.31
CA ARG A 69 -8.92 35.84 4.37
C ARG A 69 -9.12 34.88 3.20
N TRP A 70 -10.32 34.36 3.07
CA TRP A 70 -10.72 33.51 1.95
C TRP A 70 -12.26 33.48 1.87
N GLN A 71 -12.79 32.82 0.84
CA GLN A 71 -14.22 32.57 0.68
C GLN A 71 -14.44 31.18 0.09
N ASN A 72 -15.17 30.33 0.79
CA ASN A 72 -15.59 29.02 0.29
C ASN A 72 -16.62 29.21 -0.84
N LEU A 73 -16.46 28.46 -1.93
CA LEU A 73 -17.38 28.40 -3.06
C LEU A 73 -18.05 27.02 -3.19
N ASN A 74 -18.00 26.17 -2.17
CA ASN A 74 -18.84 24.98 -2.04
C ASN A 74 -20.32 25.35 -1.79
N GLY A 75 -21.20 24.36 -1.85
CA GLY A 75 -22.64 24.50 -1.76
C GLY A 75 -23.31 24.27 -3.12
N VAL A 76 -24.56 24.70 -3.27
CA VAL A 76 -25.34 24.41 -4.49
C VAL A 76 -24.90 25.25 -5.68
N TRP A 77 -24.65 24.60 -6.81
CA TRP A 77 -24.40 25.20 -8.12
C TRP A 77 -25.52 24.82 -9.10
N GLU A 78 -25.70 25.61 -10.14
CA GLU A 78 -26.53 25.22 -11.28
C GLU A 78 -25.77 24.19 -12.12
N PHE A 79 -26.47 23.18 -12.65
CA PHE A 79 -25.90 22.06 -13.39
C PHE A 79 -26.66 21.77 -14.69
N ALA A 80 -25.94 21.28 -15.69
CA ALA A 80 -26.52 20.63 -16.88
C ALA A 80 -25.52 19.66 -17.52
N ALA A 81 -26.02 18.53 -17.99
CA ALA A 81 -25.30 17.68 -18.94
C ALA A 81 -24.97 18.45 -20.24
N ALA A 82 -23.87 18.09 -20.90
CA ALA A 82 -23.40 18.78 -22.08
C ALA A 82 -23.10 17.82 -23.24
N GLY A 83 -23.57 18.12 -24.45
CA GLY A 83 -23.10 17.40 -25.65
C GLY A 83 -21.68 17.78 -26.07
N SER A 84 -21.25 19.01 -25.74
CA SER A 84 -19.91 19.54 -26.04
C SER A 84 -19.53 20.67 -25.10
N LEU A 85 -18.22 20.86 -24.89
CA LEU A 85 -17.66 21.97 -24.10
C LEU A 85 -17.18 23.16 -24.97
N GLY A 86 -17.60 23.23 -26.23
CA GLY A 86 -17.14 24.24 -27.19
C GLY A 86 -17.75 25.63 -26.99
N THR A 87 -18.99 25.69 -26.50
CA THR A 87 -19.73 26.94 -26.28
C THR A 87 -20.23 26.99 -24.84
N PRO A 88 -19.62 27.81 -23.96
CA PRO A 88 -20.07 27.93 -22.58
C PRO A 88 -21.45 28.61 -22.49
N PRO A 89 -22.31 28.22 -21.52
CA PRO A 89 -23.64 28.80 -21.31
C PRO A 89 -23.60 30.18 -20.62
N VAL A 90 -22.84 31.13 -21.18
CA VAL A 90 -22.63 32.47 -20.61
C VAL A 90 -23.95 33.23 -20.50
N GLY A 91 -24.24 33.74 -19.29
CA GLY A 91 -25.48 34.46 -18.99
C GLY A 91 -26.76 33.62 -19.05
N GLN A 92 -26.65 32.28 -19.14
CA GLN A 92 -27.79 31.36 -19.15
C GLN A 92 -27.88 30.63 -17.81
N THR A 93 -29.10 30.44 -17.30
CA THR A 93 -29.35 29.61 -16.12
C THR A 93 -29.35 28.14 -16.52
N LEU A 94 -28.76 27.27 -15.68
CA LEU A 94 -28.84 25.82 -15.89
C LEU A 94 -30.02 25.21 -15.12
N GLY A 95 -30.57 24.12 -15.67
CA GLY A 95 -31.87 23.57 -15.26
C GLY A 95 -31.84 22.74 -13.98
N GLU A 96 -30.68 22.21 -13.59
CA GLU A 96 -30.53 21.31 -12.44
C GLU A 96 -29.67 21.95 -11.35
N ARG A 97 -29.56 21.26 -10.21
CA ARG A 97 -28.80 21.69 -9.04
C ARG A 97 -27.88 20.57 -8.56
N VAL A 98 -26.65 20.93 -8.26
CA VAL A 98 -25.62 20.01 -7.78
C VAL A 98 -24.95 20.58 -6.54
N LEU A 99 -24.72 19.76 -5.52
CA LEU A 99 -23.97 20.15 -4.33
C LEU A 99 -22.47 19.92 -4.54
N VAL A 100 -21.73 21.01 -4.67
CA VAL A 100 -20.26 20.98 -4.78
C VAL A 100 -19.67 20.94 -3.36
N PRO A 101 -18.70 20.05 -3.07
CA PRO A 101 -17.85 19.36 -4.04
C PRO A 101 -18.06 17.85 -4.07
N TYR A 102 -19.31 17.36 -4.13
CA TYR A 102 -19.55 15.92 -4.24
C TYR A 102 -19.63 15.50 -5.71
N PRO A 103 -19.00 14.37 -6.11
CA PRO A 103 -19.07 13.83 -7.48
C PRO A 103 -20.52 13.66 -7.94
N ILE A 104 -20.81 13.85 -9.22
CA ILE A 104 -22.20 13.83 -9.72
C ILE A 104 -22.86 12.46 -9.59
N GLU A 105 -22.09 11.39 -9.51
CA GLU A 105 -22.57 10.02 -9.28
C GLU A 105 -23.00 9.81 -7.82
N SER A 106 -22.49 10.62 -6.89
CA SER A 106 -22.81 10.49 -5.47
C SER A 106 -24.24 10.92 -5.16
N ALA A 107 -24.85 10.31 -4.13
CA ALA A 107 -26.14 10.75 -3.64
C ALA A 107 -26.05 12.16 -3.03
N LEU A 108 -24.96 12.48 -2.33
CA LEU A 108 -24.76 13.80 -1.72
C LEU A 108 -24.72 14.94 -2.74
N SER A 109 -24.36 14.68 -4.01
CA SER A 109 -24.43 15.71 -5.05
C SER A 109 -25.86 16.12 -5.41
N GLY A 110 -26.84 15.23 -5.22
CA GLY A 110 -28.22 15.38 -5.69
C GLY A 110 -28.44 15.05 -7.17
N ILE A 111 -27.39 14.72 -7.94
CA ILE A 111 -27.49 14.35 -9.36
C ILE A 111 -27.60 12.83 -9.52
N GLN A 112 -26.76 12.07 -8.81
CA GLN A 112 -26.72 10.61 -8.72
C GLN A 112 -26.77 9.88 -10.08
N ARG A 113 -26.01 10.38 -11.07
CA ARG A 113 -25.85 9.75 -12.39
C ARG A 113 -24.53 10.18 -13.04
N SER A 114 -24.05 9.39 -13.99
CA SER A 114 -22.86 9.69 -14.78
C SER A 114 -23.17 10.57 -15.98
N GLU A 115 -22.25 11.48 -16.29
CA GLU A 115 -22.26 12.31 -17.50
C GLU A 115 -20.82 12.42 -18.02
N ASP A 116 -20.57 12.10 -19.29
CA ASP A 116 -19.24 12.25 -19.88
C ASP A 116 -18.78 13.72 -19.93
N ARG A 117 -19.74 14.64 -19.98
CA ARG A 117 -19.53 16.07 -20.17
C ARG A 117 -20.60 16.86 -19.46
N MET A 118 -20.20 17.91 -18.75
CA MET A 118 -21.10 18.67 -17.91
C MET A 118 -20.71 20.14 -17.75
N TRP A 119 -21.71 20.97 -17.47
CA TRP A 119 -21.56 22.38 -17.14
C TRP A 119 -22.00 22.63 -15.69
N TYR A 120 -21.13 23.31 -14.94
CA TYR A 120 -21.45 23.91 -13.66
C TYR A 120 -21.52 25.43 -13.81
N ARG A 121 -22.47 26.07 -13.12
CA ARG A 121 -22.56 27.52 -13.05
C ARG A 121 -22.88 27.99 -11.64
N ARG A 122 -22.18 29.03 -11.18
CA ARG A 122 -22.46 29.72 -9.93
C ARG A 122 -22.23 31.22 -10.09
N THR A 123 -22.93 32.00 -9.27
CA THR A 123 -22.57 33.41 -9.07
C THR A 123 -21.94 33.63 -7.70
N PHE A 124 -21.01 34.57 -7.60
CA PHE A 124 -20.38 34.94 -6.34
C PHE A 124 -20.13 36.45 -6.27
N GLU A 125 -19.96 36.98 -5.06
CA GLU A 125 -19.54 38.36 -4.85
C GLU A 125 -18.11 38.39 -4.30
N VAL A 126 -17.27 39.27 -4.86
CA VAL A 126 -15.94 39.54 -4.29
C VAL A 126 -16.10 40.48 -3.09
N PRO A 127 -15.68 40.08 -1.88
CA PRO A 127 -15.81 40.92 -0.70
C PRO A 127 -15.18 42.30 -0.90
N SER A 128 -15.92 43.34 -0.53
CA SER A 128 -15.52 44.73 -0.74
C SER A 128 -14.19 45.12 -0.06
N ARG A 129 -13.84 44.40 1.02
CA ARG A 129 -12.56 44.47 1.76
C ARG A 129 -11.35 43.94 0.99
N TRP A 130 -11.55 43.29 -0.17
CA TRP A 130 -10.47 42.77 -1.02
C TRP A 130 -10.08 43.75 -2.14
N ARG A 131 -10.65 44.95 -2.15
CA ARG A 131 -10.28 45.99 -3.12
C ARG A 131 -8.79 46.31 -3.07
N GLY A 132 -8.13 46.18 -4.22
CA GLY A 132 -6.69 46.42 -4.38
C GLY A 132 -5.83 45.17 -4.29
N ASP A 133 -6.39 44.07 -3.80
CA ASP A 133 -5.76 42.75 -3.86
C ASP A 133 -6.05 42.08 -5.22
N ARG A 134 -5.24 41.06 -5.53
CA ARG A 134 -5.50 40.12 -6.62
C ARG A 134 -6.40 39.00 -6.07
N VAL A 135 -7.32 38.50 -6.88
CA VAL A 135 -8.25 37.42 -6.50
C VAL A 135 -7.87 36.16 -7.23
N VAL A 136 -7.47 35.14 -6.48
CA VAL A 136 -7.14 33.82 -6.98
C VAL A 136 -8.31 32.89 -6.74
N LEU A 137 -8.75 32.21 -7.79
CA LEU A 137 -9.70 31.10 -7.76
C LEU A 137 -8.92 29.79 -7.70
N ASN A 138 -9.30 28.90 -6.79
CA ASN A 138 -8.61 27.65 -6.54
C ASN A 138 -9.60 26.48 -6.58
N PHE A 139 -9.13 25.34 -7.07
CA PHE A 139 -9.82 24.06 -7.09
C PHE A 139 -8.95 23.02 -6.40
N GLY A 140 -9.55 22.22 -5.51
CA GLY A 140 -8.86 21.10 -4.86
C GLY A 140 -8.53 19.99 -5.84
N ALA A 141 -9.53 19.60 -6.64
CA ALA A 141 -9.44 18.66 -7.74
C ALA A 141 -10.76 18.69 -8.53
N VAL A 142 -10.69 18.44 -9.84
CA VAL A 142 -11.84 18.30 -10.73
C VAL A 142 -11.51 17.18 -11.71
N ASP A 143 -12.31 16.11 -11.75
CA ASP A 143 -12.07 14.96 -12.62
C ASP A 143 -12.88 15.14 -13.94
N TYR A 144 -12.29 15.28 -15.13
CA TYR A 144 -10.85 15.22 -15.46
C TYR A 144 -10.35 16.42 -16.28
N GLU A 145 -10.87 16.62 -17.50
CA GLU A 145 -10.52 17.76 -18.35
C GLU A 145 -11.41 18.96 -18.03
N THR A 146 -10.82 20.02 -17.50
CA THR A 146 -11.56 21.17 -16.95
C THR A 146 -11.28 22.45 -17.72
N LYS A 147 -12.33 23.24 -17.95
CA LYS A 147 -12.25 24.59 -18.52
C LYS A 147 -13.04 25.55 -17.64
N VAL A 148 -12.46 26.71 -17.33
CA VAL A 148 -13.05 27.67 -16.38
C VAL A 148 -13.24 29.03 -17.04
N TRP A 149 -14.45 29.58 -16.94
CA TRP A 149 -14.80 30.91 -17.40
C TRP A 149 -15.26 31.79 -16.25
N VAL A 150 -14.80 33.04 -16.26
CA VAL A 150 -15.30 34.09 -15.38
C VAL A 150 -15.86 35.22 -16.23
N ASN A 151 -17.14 35.56 -16.03
CA ASN A 151 -17.86 36.58 -16.79
C ASN A 151 -17.71 36.40 -18.32
N GLY A 152 -17.84 35.16 -18.80
CA GLY A 152 -17.72 34.79 -20.21
C GLY A 152 -16.29 34.73 -20.78
N ARG A 153 -15.26 35.05 -20.00
CA ARG A 153 -13.86 34.95 -20.42
C ARG A 153 -13.26 33.63 -19.92
N LEU A 154 -12.70 32.83 -20.82
CA LEU A 154 -11.90 31.64 -20.46
C LEU A 154 -10.66 32.11 -19.69
N VAL A 155 -10.52 31.65 -18.44
CA VAL A 155 -9.41 32.04 -17.56
C VAL A 155 -8.36 30.94 -17.41
N THR A 156 -8.75 29.67 -17.46
CA THR A 156 -7.80 28.53 -17.44
C THR A 156 -8.41 27.26 -18.04
N THR A 157 -7.53 26.34 -18.41
CA THR A 157 -7.82 24.92 -18.66
C THR A 157 -6.94 24.08 -17.74
N HIS A 158 -7.41 22.89 -17.36
CA HIS A 158 -6.69 21.93 -16.52
C HIS A 158 -6.94 20.51 -17.03
N GLU A 159 -5.96 19.63 -16.91
CA GLU A 159 -6.07 18.20 -17.20
C GLU A 159 -5.37 17.45 -16.06
N GLY A 160 -6.12 16.61 -15.35
CA GLY A 160 -5.68 15.94 -14.12
C GLY A 160 -6.81 15.85 -13.10
N GLY A 161 -7.10 14.64 -12.60
CA GLY A 161 -8.27 14.37 -11.76
C GLY A 161 -8.02 14.48 -10.25
N TYR A 162 -6.76 14.57 -9.83
CA TYR A 162 -6.36 14.39 -8.43
C TYR A 162 -5.44 15.49 -7.90
N ASP A 163 -5.17 16.51 -8.71
CA ASP A 163 -4.26 17.60 -8.37
C ASP A 163 -4.95 18.97 -8.30
N LYS A 164 -4.33 19.86 -7.52
CA LYS A 164 -4.82 21.21 -7.27
C LYS A 164 -4.39 22.14 -8.40
N PHE A 165 -5.28 23.04 -8.82
CA PHE A 165 -4.93 24.14 -9.71
C PHE A 165 -5.52 25.47 -9.27
N SER A 166 -4.90 26.57 -9.70
CA SER A 166 -5.28 27.91 -9.29
C SER A 166 -5.09 28.91 -10.41
N VAL A 167 -5.97 29.91 -10.48
CA VAL A 167 -5.94 30.95 -11.51
C VAL A 167 -6.25 32.32 -10.93
N ASP A 168 -5.47 33.32 -11.32
CA ASP A 168 -5.76 34.71 -11.01
C ASP A 168 -6.87 35.25 -11.91
N ILE A 169 -8.03 35.54 -11.32
CA ILE A 169 -9.22 35.97 -12.04
C ILE A 169 -9.41 37.49 -11.99
N THR A 170 -8.49 38.25 -11.38
CA THR A 170 -8.65 39.69 -11.09
C THR A 170 -9.07 40.49 -12.32
N ASP A 171 -8.43 40.22 -13.47
CA ASP A 171 -8.65 40.95 -14.71
C ASP A 171 -9.89 40.47 -15.50
N ALA A 172 -10.54 39.40 -15.04
CA ALA A 172 -11.82 38.92 -15.57
C ALA A 172 -13.02 39.44 -14.75
N LEU A 173 -12.79 40.02 -13.58
CA LEU A 173 -13.85 40.52 -12.69
C LEU A 173 -14.49 41.80 -13.23
N THR A 174 -15.79 41.93 -13.07
CA THR A 174 -16.49 43.21 -13.24
C THR A 174 -16.29 44.09 -12.00
N ARG A 175 -16.34 45.43 -12.15
CA ARG A 175 -16.07 46.36 -11.05
C ARG A 175 -17.09 46.30 -9.90
N ARG A 176 -18.32 45.84 -10.17
CA ARG A 176 -19.45 45.83 -9.23
C ARG A 176 -20.42 44.70 -9.61
N GLY A 177 -21.14 44.21 -8.62
CA GLY A 177 -22.18 43.20 -8.80
C GLY A 177 -21.64 41.76 -8.72
N PRO A 178 -22.54 40.78 -8.85
CA PRO A 178 -22.18 39.37 -8.86
C PRO A 178 -21.29 39.06 -10.08
N GLN A 179 -20.41 38.10 -9.87
CA GLN A 179 -19.50 37.53 -10.86
C GLN A 179 -20.06 36.18 -11.27
N GLU A 180 -20.03 35.87 -12.57
CA GLU A 180 -20.42 34.57 -13.09
C GLU A 180 -19.20 33.67 -13.19
N LEU A 181 -19.30 32.47 -12.62
CA LEU A 181 -18.34 31.37 -12.75
C LEU A 181 -19.01 30.22 -13.51
N ILE A 182 -18.40 29.78 -14.59
CA ILE A 182 -18.80 28.61 -15.36
C ILE A 182 -17.62 27.64 -15.41
N VAL A 183 -17.87 26.37 -15.14
CA VAL A 183 -16.89 25.29 -15.23
C VAL A 183 -17.43 24.22 -16.16
N GLY A 184 -16.69 23.91 -17.21
CA GLY A 184 -16.98 22.79 -18.10
C GLY A 184 -16.03 21.65 -17.80
N VAL A 185 -16.57 20.44 -17.64
CA VAL A 185 -15.78 19.25 -17.30
C VAL A 185 -16.10 18.12 -18.28
N GLU A 186 -15.06 17.47 -18.79
CA GLU A 186 -15.14 16.21 -19.53
C GLU A 186 -14.40 15.14 -18.72
N ASP A 187 -15.08 14.02 -18.48
CA ASP A 187 -14.52 12.86 -17.82
C ASP A 187 -15.01 11.63 -18.57
N LEU A 188 -14.06 10.87 -19.13
CA LEU A 188 -14.38 9.66 -19.87
C LEU A 188 -14.09 8.40 -19.05
N THR A 189 -13.59 8.56 -17.82
CA THR A 189 -13.24 7.51 -16.87
C THR A 189 -12.38 6.45 -17.57
N ASP A 190 -12.75 5.17 -17.49
CA ASP A 190 -12.01 4.05 -18.08
C ASP A 190 -12.29 3.81 -19.57
N ALA A 191 -13.09 4.68 -20.22
CA ALA A 191 -13.19 4.65 -21.69
C ALA A 191 -11.89 5.11 -22.37
N THR A 192 -11.10 5.95 -21.70
CA THR A 192 -9.76 6.38 -22.14
C THR A 192 -8.69 5.76 -21.24
N TRP A 193 -7.47 6.32 -21.27
CA TRP A 193 -6.33 5.91 -20.45
C TRP A 193 -6.00 6.97 -19.38
N GLN A 194 -6.95 7.84 -19.02
CA GLN A 194 -6.73 8.77 -17.90
C GLN A 194 -6.47 7.97 -16.60
N PRO A 195 -5.69 8.51 -15.65
CA PRO A 195 -5.57 7.91 -14.32
C PRO A 195 -6.94 7.87 -13.63
N VAL A 196 -7.38 6.68 -13.21
CA VAL A 196 -8.71 6.44 -12.63
C VAL A 196 -8.67 5.69 -11.30
N GLY A 197 -7.51 5.12 -10.93
CA GLY A 197 -7.44 4.18 -9.81
C GLY A 197 -8.45 3.03 -10.01
N LYS A 198 -9.33 2.83 -9.02
CA LYS A 198 -10.37 1.79 -9.05
C LYS A 198 -11.71 2.24 -9.65
N GLN A 199 -11.83 3.48 -10.11
CA GLN A 199 -13.07 3.98 -10.70
C GLN A 199 -13.39 3.30 -12.04
N ARG A 200 -14.65 2.91 -12.26
CA ARG A 200 -15.15 2.35 -13.53
C ARG A 200 -16.50 2.94 -13.91
N ARG A 201 -16.74 3.09 -15.21
CA ARG A 201 -18.09 3.40 -15.75
C ARG A 201 -19.11 2.34 -15.38
N VAL A 202 -18.67 1.08 -15.34
CA VAL A 202 -19.49 -0.06 -14.92
C VAL A 202 -18.70 -0.82 -13.86
N PRO A 203 -19.12 -0.74 -12.58
CA PRO A 203 -18.51 -1.52 -11.51
C PRO A 203 -18.57 -3.01 -11.82
N ASP A 204 -17.49 -3.74 -11.53
CA ASP A 204 -17.34 -5.14 -11.96
C ASP A 204 -17.92 -6.15 -10.95
N ARG A 205 -18.52 -5.67 -9.86
CA ARG A 205 -18.82 -6.50 -8.67
C ARG A 205 -17.60 -7.34 -8.29
N GLY A 206 -16.43 -6.72 -8.31
CA GLY A 206 -15.17 -7.30 -7.92
C GLY A 206 -14.44 -6.25 -7.09
N ILE A 207 -13.29 -5.82 -7.58
CA ILE A 207 -12.40 -4.88 -6.90
C ILE A 207 -12.41 -3.48 -7.53
N PHE A 208 -13.31 -3.22 -8.48
CA PHE A 208 -13.45 -1.92 -9.14
C PHE A 208 -14.85 -1.33 -8.95
N TYR A 209 -14.90 -0.03 -8.62
CA TYR A 209 -16.06 0.61 -8.00
C TYR A 209 -16.69 1.69 -8.87
N THR A 210 -17.79 2.26 -8.39
CA THR A 210 -18.50 3.36 -9.04
C THR A 210 -17.57 4.54 -9.33
N GLY A 211 -17.57 5.02 -10.58
CA GLY A 211 -16.83 6.20 -10.98
C GLY A 211 -17.32 7.49 -10.31
N SER A 212 -16.44 8.49 -10.29
CA SER A 212 -16.64 9.82 -9.69
C SER A 212 -16.12 10.87 -10.65
N SER A 213 -17.01 11.70 -11.18
CA SER A 213 -16.65 12.76 -12.11
C SER A 213 -17.05 14.15 -11.61
N GLY A 214 -16.45 15.18 -12.19
CA GLY A 214 -16.76 16.57 -11.89
C GLY A 214 -15.96 17.14 -10.72
N ILE A 215 -16.54 18.15 -10.05
CA ILE A 215 -15.86 18.86 -8.97
C ILE A 215 -16.01 18.05 -7.68
N TRP A 216 -14.97 17.31 -7.31
CA TRP A 216 -15.01 16.40 -6.16
C TRP A 216 -14.20 16.87 -4.94
N GLN A 217 -13.47 18.00 -5.05
CA GLN A 217 -12.88 18.69 -3.90
C GLN A 217 -13.21 20.20 -3.88
N THR A 218 -12.98 20.81 -2.72
CA THR A 218 -13.38 22.20 -2.41
C THR A 218 -12.97 23.22 -3.47
N VAL A 219 -13.84 24.19 -3.74
CA VAL A 219 -13.57 25.37 -4.59
C VAL A 219 -13.57 26.62 -3.72
N TRP A 220 -12.60 27.52 -3.86
CA TRP A 220 -12.52 28.71 -3.01
C TRP A 220 -11.77 29.89 -3.64
N LEU A 221 -11.99 31.08 -3.08
CA LEU A 221 -11.28 32.32 -3.45
C LEU A 221 -10.32 32.76 -2.36
N GLU A 222 -9.17 33.30 -2.77
CA GLU A 222 -8.21 33.96 -1.89
C GLU A 222 -7.84 35.36 -2.43
N PRO A 223 -7.90 36.40 -1.59
CA PRO A 223 -7.26 37.67 -1.89
C PRO A 223 -5.76 37.58 -1.57
N VAL A 224 -4.92 37.92 -2.54
CA VAL A 224 -3.47 37.96 -2.38
C VAL A 224 -2.91 39.31 -2.80
N ALA A 225 -1.83 39.74 -2.17
CA ALA A 225 -1.12 40.94 -2.59
C ALA A 225 -0.46 40.76 -3.98
N SER A 226 -0.10 41.85 -4.65
CA SER A 226 0.62 41.77 -5.94
C SER A 226 1.96 41.04 -5.84
N LYS A 227 2.60 41.10 -4.67
CA LYS A 227 3.70 40.22 -4.25
C LYS A 227 3.19 39.29 -3.16
N HIS A 228 3.16 38.00 -3.41
CA HIS A 228 2.65 37.02 -2.45
C HIS A 228 3.39 35.69 -2.54
N ILE A 229 3.25 34.90 -1.49
CA ILE A 229 3.75 33.52 -1.39
C ILE A 229 2.75 32.57 -2.05
N THR A 230 3.24 31.74 -2.96
CA THR A 230 2.45 30.74 -3.70
C THR A 230 2.60 29.33 -3.13
N LYS A 231 3.81 28.99 -2.67
CA LYS A 231 4.18 27.68 -2.11
C LYS A 231 5.27 27.85 -1.03
N LEU A 232 5.29 26.95 -0.06
CA LEU A 232 6.43 26.73 0.84
C LEU A 232 6.99 25.35 0.54
N ASP A 233 8.29 25.21 0.34
CA ASP A 233 8.97 23.92 0.33
C ASP A 233 9.71 23.76 1.66
N MET A 234 9.45 22.66 2.35
CA MET A 234 9.86 22.42 3.74
C MET A 234 10.48 21.04 3.86
N THR A 235 11.79 20.97 4.06
CA THR A 235 12.51 19.71 4.26
C THR A 235 13.22 19.71 5.62
N PRO A 236 12.75 18.91 6.59
CA PRO A 236 13.46 18.72 7.86
C PRO A 236 14.84 18.10 7.64
N LYS A 237 15.84 18.55 8.39
CA LYS A 237 17.20 18.00 8.44
C LYS A 237 17.60 17.78 9.90
N LEU A 238 17.58 16.53 10.35
CA LEU A 238 17.89 16.18 11.74
C LEU A 238 19.37 16.34 12.05
N SER A 239 20.24 15.97 11.12
CA SER A 239 21.70 16.13 11.22
C SER A 239 22.11 17.58 11.46
N ASP A 240 21.48 18.51 10.73
CA ASP A 240 21.72 19.94 10.85
C ASP A 240 20.87 20.62 11.94
N ARG A 241 19.88 19.92 12.52
CA ARG A 241 18.91 20.48 13.46
C ARG A 241 18.22 21.73 12.90
N SER A 242 17.76 21.65 11.65
CA SER A 242 17.11 22.75 10.96
C SER A 242 16.03 22.29 9.99
N LEU A 243 15.17 23.22 9.61
CA LEU A 243 14.30 23.09 8.44
C LEU A 243 14.93 23.86 7.28
N THR A 244 15.11 23.20 6.13
CA THR A 244 15.33 23.92 4.87
C THR A 244 13.98 24.43 4.38
N LEU A 245 13.85 25.75 4.27
CA LEU A 245 12.63 26.44 3.88
C LEU A 245 12.87 27.26 2.62
N ARG A 246 12.10 27.01 1.57
CA ARG A 246 11.98 27.90 0.41
C ARG A 246 10.57 28.45 0.35
N ALA A 247 10.42 29.77 0.32
CA ALA A 247 9.13 30.38 0.02
C ALA A 247 9.13 30.84 -1.43
N ASN A 248 8.29 30.20 -2.24
CA ASN A 248 8.08 30.52 -3.65
C ASN A 248 7.11 31.71 -3.75
N THR A 249 7.47 32.70 -4.57
CA THR A 249 6.78 33.99 -4.60
C THR A 249 6.70 34.57 -6.01
N VAL A 250 5.69 35.38 -6.23
CA VAL A 250 5.51 36.18 -7.45
C VAL A 250 5.65 37.68 -7.16
N GLY A 251 5.78 38.49 -8.22
CA GLY A 251 5.77 39.95 -8.13
C GLY A 251 7.14 40.62 -7.94
N GLY A 252 8.25 39.88 -8.11
CA GLY A 252 9.62 40.40 -8.12
C GLY A 252 10.38 40.22 -6.80
N SER A 253 11.48 40.95 -6.61
CA SER A 253 12.35 40.79 -5.44
C SER A 253 11.63 41.15 -4.13
N ALA A 254 11.80 40.28 -3.12
CA ALA A 254 11.26 40.41 -1.78
C ALA A 254 12.16 39.64 -0.78
N THR A 255 11.95 39.90 0.51
CA THR A 255 12.63 39.21 1.61
C THR A 255 11.62 38.38 2.39
N VAL A 256 11.97 37.15 2.72
CA VAL A 256 11.19 36.25 3.57
C VAL A 256 11.69 36.37 5.00
N GLU A 257 10.77 36.47 5.96
CA GLU A 257 11.02 36.23 7.38
C GLU A 257 10.16 35.04 7.82
N ALA A 258 10.80 34.00 8.37
CA ALA A 258 10.12 32.82 8.87
C ALA A 258 10.50 32.54 10.32
N ILE A 259 9.51 32.16 11.13
CA ILE A 259 9.65 31.90 12.56
C ILE A 259 8.91 30.61 12.92
N ALA A 260 9.60 29.66 13.55
CA ALA A 260 9.04 28.42 14.06
C ALA A 260 8.72 28.52 15.56
N TYR A 261 7.64 27.88 15.99
CA TYR A 261 7.16 27.88 17.38
C TYR A 261 6.88 26.47 17.91
N ASP A 262 7.22 26.26 19.18
CA ASP A 262 6.73 25.17 20.04
C ASP A 262 5.63 25.75 20.92
N GLY A 263 4.38 25.65 20.46
CA GLY A 263 3.23 26.38 21.01
C GLY A 263 3.45 27.90 20.94
N ARG A 264 3.65 28.55 22.08
CA ARG A 264 3.91 30.00 22.14
C ARG A 264 5.39 30.37 22.13
N ARG A 265 6.30 29.40 22.24
CA ARG A 265 7.74 29.64 22.34
C ARG A 265 8.36 29.67 20.97
N GLU A 266 8.97 30.79 20.59
CA GLU A 266 9.84 30.86 19.41
C GLU A 266 11.04 29.93 19.60
N VAL A 267 11.24 29.00 18.66
CA VAL A 267 12.37 28.05 18.68
C VAL A 267 13.37 28.31 17.57
N GLY A 268 12.97 29.02 16.52
CA GLY A 268 13.79 29.29 15.35
C GLY A 268 13.32 30.50 14.58
N ARG A 269 14.27 31.22 13.97
CA ARG A 269 14.01 32.34 13.06
C ARG A 269 15.03 32.37 11.94
N VAL A 270 14.58 32.68 10.73
CA VAL A 270 15.45 32.96 9.58
C VAL A 270 14.90 34.12 8.76
N ARG A 271 15.80 34.85 8.11
CA ARG A 271 15.47 35.93 7.18
C ARG A 271 16.40 35.88 5.98
N GLY A 272 15.86 35.99 4.77
CA GLY A 272 16.65 35.93 3.55
C GLY A 272 15.84 36.26 2.30
N PRO A 273 16.44 36.21 1.11
CA PRO A 273 15.73 36.46 -0.14
C PRO A 273 14.62 35.42 -0.36
N ALA A 274 13.50 35.85 -0.97
CA ALA A 274 12.49 34.92 -1.47
C ALA A 274 13.04 34.04 -2.60
N ASN A 275 12.41 32.89 -2.86
CA ASN A 275 12.82 31.90 -3.86
C ASN A 275 14.25 31.33 -3.66
N ALA A 276 14.79 31.42 -2.44
CA ALA A 276 16.07 30.83 -2.07
C ALA A 276 15.88 29.86 -0.90
N ASP A 277 16.79 28.90 -0.77
CA ASP A 277 16.81 28.00 0.38
C ASP A 277 17.30 28.73 1.63
N LEU A 278 16.42 28.81 2.62
CA LEU A 278 16.69 29.42 3.91
C LEU A 278 16.82 28.33 4.96
N ARG A 279 17.89 28.40 5.76
CA ARG A 279 18.09 27.48 6.87
C ARG A 279 17.44 28.03 8.14
N LEU A 280 16.28 27.49 8.52
CA LEU A 280 15.59 27.80 9.77
C LEU A 280 16.09 26.89 10.89
N PRO A 281 16.87 27.39 11.88
CA PRO A 281 17.38 26.54 12.96
C PRO A 281 16.25 26.06 13.88
N VAL A 282 16.28 24.78 14.28
CA VAL A 282 15.36 24.17 15.24
C VAL A 282 16.19 23.39 16.29
N PRO A 283 16.91 24.10 17.18
CA PRO A 283 17.81 23.47 18.13
C PRO A 283 17.04 22.63 19.16
N ARG A 284 17.52 21.41 19.43
CA ARG A 284 16.86 20.44 20.34
C ARG A 284 15.44 20.11 19.89
N ALA A 285 15.30 19.75 18.62
CA ALA A 285 14.03 19.35 18.04
C ALA A 285 13.39 18.20 18.84
N LYS A 286 12.14 18.39 19.26
CA LYS A 286 11.18 17.31 19.48
C LYS A 286 10.88 16.69 18.11
N LEU A 287 11.12 15.40 17.98
CA LEU A 287 10.91 14.68 16.73
C LEU A 287 9.46 14.26 16.58
N TRP A 288 9.00 14.19 15.33
CA TRP A 288 7.71 13.62 14.99
C TRP A 288 7.85 12.10 14.83
N SER A 289 6.90 11.35 15.40
CA SER A 289 6.74 9.91 15.22
C SER A 289 5.28 9.50 15.47
N PRO A 290 4.89 8.25 15.17
CA PRO A 290 3.55 7.77 15.49
C PRO A 290 3.15 7.88 16.97
N ASP A 291 4.12 7.77 17.89
CA ASP A 291 3.89 7.88 19.35
C ASP A 291 4.06 9.31 19.88
N SER A 292 4.70 10.18 19.10
CA SER A 292 4.96 11.58 19.44
C SER A 292 4.76 12.46 18.21
N PRO A 293 3.50 12.73 17.77
CA PRO A 293 3.20 13.50 16.57
C PRO A 293 3.39 15.00 16.77
N PHE A 294 4.60 15.40 17.17
CA PHE A 294 4.90 16.79 17.49
C PHE A 294 5.07 17.62 16.20
N LEU A 295 4.29 18.71 16.10
CA LEU A 295 4.33 19.67 14.99
C LEU A 295 4.69 21.06 15.52
N TYR A 296 5.57 21.76 14.80
CA TYR A 296 5.90 23.16 15.06
C TYR A 296 5.00 24.07 14.23
N ASP A 297 4.49 25.14 14.83
CA ASP A 297 3.81 26.20 14.06
C ASP A 297 4.84 27.03 13.30
N LEU A 298 4.59 27.33 12.03
CA LEU A 298 5.45 28.14 11.19
C LEU A 298 4.70 29.41 10.75
N LYS A 299 5.31 30.58 10.97
CA LYS A 299 4.79 31.85 10.48
C LYS A 299 5.76 32.44 9.47
N VAL A 300 5.27 32.70 8.26
CA VAL A 300 6.08 33.23 7.16
C VAL A 300 5.52 34.58 6.71
N ARG A 301 6.39 35.57 6.60
CA ARG A 301 6.08 36.92 6.12
C ARG A 301 6.91 37.24 4.89
N LEU A 302 6.26 37.81 3.88
CA LEU A 302 6.92 38.42 2.74
C LEU A 302 7.07 39.92 2.97
N LEU A 303 8.29 40.42 2.81
CA LEU A 303 8.65 41.81 3.05
C LEU A 303 9.10 42.47 1.75
N ASP A 304 8.51 43.62 1.42
CA ASP A 304 8.99 44.52 0.37
C ASP A 304 9.54 45.79 1.02
N ARG A 305 10.83 46.09 0.84
CA ARG A 305 11.52 47.22 1.49
C ARG A 305 11.22 47.32 3.01
N ASN A 306 11.29 46.18 3.71
CA ASN A 306 10.97 45.99 5.14
C ASN A 306 9.50 46.12 5.55
N ARG A 307 8.57 46.38 4.62
CA ARG A 307 7.14 46.36 4.91
C ARG A 307 6.57 44.97 4.61
N THR A 308 5.81 44.40 5.54
CA THR A 308 5.07 43.16 5.27
C THR A 308 4.00 43.41 4.21
N VAL A 309 4.09 42.66 3.11
CA VAL A 309 3.14 42.69 1.99
C VAL A 309 2.29 41.43 1.94
N ASP A 310 2.78 40.33 2.49
CA ASP A 310 2.04 39.08 2.58
C ASP A 310 2.40 38.29 3.85
N LYS A 311 1.47 37.46 4.33
CA LYS A 311 1.63 36.58 5.49
C LYS A 311 0.89 35.27 5.24
N VAL A 312 1.55 34.16 5.54
CA VAL A 312 0.96 32.81 5.61
C VAL A 312 1.37 32.13 6.91
N GLU A 313 0.53 31.20 7.36
CA GLU A 313 0.85 30.28 8.45
C GLU A 313 0.91 28.84 7.91
N SER A 314 1.69 27.99 8.57
CA SER A 314 1.95 26.61 8.17
C SER A 314 2.42 25.83 9.40
N TYR A 315 2.80 24.56 9.23
CA TYR A 315 3.40 23.76 10.29
C TYR A 315 4.33 22.68 9.70
N PHE A 316 5.20 22.11 10.53
CA PHE A 316 6.07 21.01 10.12
C PHE A 316 6.43 20.09 11.29
N GLY A 317 6.62 18.80 11.03
CA GLY A 317 7.26 17.87 11.95
C GLY A 317 8.75 17.70 11.65
N MET A 318 9.56 17.53 12.70
CA MET A 318 10.98 17.19 12.53
C MET A 318 11.14 15.68 12.49
N ARG A 319 11.32 15.09 11.31
CA ARG A 319 11.55 13.65 11.12
C ARG A 319 12.37 13.34 9.88
N GLU A 320 13.01 12.18 9.87
CA GLU A 320 13.68 11.60 8.69
C GLU A 320 13.29 10.13 8.54
N ILE A 321 12.96 9.71 7.32
CA ILE A 321 12.83 8.29 6.96
C ILE A 321 14.14 7.83 6.32
N GLY A 322 14.51 6.57 6.55
CA GLY A 322 15.74 6.00 6.03
C GLY A 322 15.74 4.49 6.07
N MET A 323 16.93 3.90 5.90
CA MET A 323 17.13 2.46 5.96
C MET A 323 18.42 2.13 6.70
N LYS A 324 18.45 1.06 7.48
CA LYS A 324 19.68 0.53 8.10
C LYS A 324 19.62 -1.00 8.23
N PRO A 325 20.76 -1.71 8.20
CA PRO A 325 20.78 -3.13 8.54
C PRO A 325 20.35 -3.37 9.99
N GLY A 326 19.54 -4.40 10.22
CA GLY A 326 19.27 -4.95 11.54
C GLY A 326 20.49 -5.69 12.11
N ALA A 327 20.34 -6.24 13.32
CA ALA A 327 21.35 -7.13 13.90
C ALA A 327 21.45 -8.46 13.13
N ASP A 328 20.38 -8.84 12.42
CA ASP A 328 20.33 -9.95 11.46
C ASP A 328 21.04 -9.66 10.11
N GLY A 329 21.60 -8.45 9.95
CA GLY A 329 22.28 -8.01 8.72
C GLY A 329 21.36 -7.63 7.57
N ARG A 330 20.04 -7.72 7.73
CA ARG A 330 19.06 -7.41 6.67
C ARG A 330 18.66 -5.95 6.72
N LEU A 331 18.51 -5.32 5.55
CA LEU A 331 18.14 -3.91 5.45
C LEU A 331 16.69 -3.70 5.91
N ARG A 332 16.47 -2.73 6.81
CA ARG A 332 15.16 -2.38 7.37
C ARG A 332 14.84 -0.90 7.21
N MET A 333 13.55 -0.57 7.13
CA MET A 333 13.09 0.83 7.19
C MET A 333 13.33 1.42 8.57
N THR A 334 13.65 2.72 8.61
CA THR A 334 13.87 3.46 9.85
C THR A 334 13.12 4.78 9.87
N LEU A 335 12.60 5.14 11.04
CA LEU A 335 12.15 6.49 11.34
C LEU A 335 13.10 7.12 12.37
N ASN A 336 13.60 8.32 12.07
CA ASN A 336 14.53 9.07 12.92
C ASN A 336 15.79 8.27 13.28
N GLY A 337 16.23 7.39 12.37
CA GLY A 337 17.40 6.54 12.53
C GLY A 337 17.16 5.23 13.30
N GLU A 338 15.93 4.97 13.78
CA GLU A 338 15.55 3.73 14.45
C GLU A 338 14.68 2.84 13.60
N ILE A 339 14.89 1.52 13.69
CA ILE A 339 14.07 0.53 12.95
C ILE A 339 12.63 0.66 13.46
N LEU A 340 11.70 0.77 12.52
CA LEU A 340 10.28 0.82 12.81
C LEU A 340 9.54 0.06 11.72
N PHE A 341 8.88 -1.02 12.12
CA PHE A 341 8.03 -1.78 11.21
C PHE A 341 6.80 -0.96 10.82
N HIS A 342 6.53 -0.86 9.52
CA HIS A 342 5.34 -0.18 8.99
C HIS A 342 4.16 -1.15 8.98
N MET A 343 3.42 -1.20 10.08
CA MET A 343 2.16 -1.95 10.15
C MET A 343 1.04 -1.05 9.62
N SER A 344 0.50 -1.43 8.47
CA SER A 344 -0.37 -0.58 7.67
C SER A 344 -1.69 -1.26 7.32
N THR A 345 -2.67 -0.45 6.93
CA THR A 345 -3.84 -0.89 6.18
C THR A 345 -3.92 -0.18 4.84
N LEU A 346 -4.62 -0.83 3.93
CA LEU A 346 -5.06 -0.24 2.68
C LEU A 346 -6.31 0.63 2.94
N ASP A 347 -6.25 1.89 2.51
CA ASP A 347 -7.36 2.84 2.55
C ASP A 347 -7.75 3.24 1.12
N GLN A 348 -8.91 2.76 0.66
CA GLN A 348 -9.47 3.05 -0.67
C GLN A 348 -10.01 4.49 -0.78
N GLY A 349 -10.43 5.09 0.33
CA GLY A 349 -11.03 6.43 0.37
C GLY A 349 -12.42 6.53 -0.25
N PHE A 350 -13.20 5.44 -0.28
CA PHE A 350 -14.56 5.44 -0.81
C PHE A 350 -15.64 5.60 0.27
N TRP A 351 -16.77 6.20 -0.10
CA TRP A 351 -17.92 6.53 0.77
C TRP A 351 -19.23 6.12 0.08
N PRO A 352 -20.18 5.46 0.77
CA PRO A 352 -21.40 4.99 0.12
C PRO A 352 -22.35 6.12 -0.32
N ASP A 353 -22.26 7.28 0.32
CA ASP A 353 -23.08 8.46 0.09
C ASP A 353 -22.37 9.52 -0.78
N GLY A 354 -21.05 9.66 -0.62
CA GLY A 354 -20.20 10.64 -1.32
C GLY A 354 -19.25 10.08 -2.39
N ILE A 355 -19.16 8.76 -2.55
CA ILE A 355 -18.25 8.01 -3.44
C ILE A 355 -16.78 8.39 -3.19
N HIS A 356 -16.22 9.36 -3.92
CA HIS A 356 -14.84 9.83 -3.70
C HIS A 356 -14.69 10.88 -2.61
N THR A 357 -15.77 11.52 -2.16
CA THR A 357 -15.72 12.66 -1.24
C THR A 357 -16.36 12.29 0.09
N ALA A 358 -15.59 12.42 1.18
CA ALA A 358 -16.12 12.23 2.52
C ALA A 358 -17.28 13.20 2.81
N PRO A 359 -18.37 12.77 3.49
CA PRO A 359 -19.50 13.64 3.81
C PRO A 359 -19.11 14.86 4.65
N THR A 360 -18.16 14.71 5.57
CA THR A 360 -17.68 15.79 6.42
C THR A 360 -16.18 15.63 6.70
N ASP A 361 -15.53 16.70 7.17
CA ASP A 361 -14.15 16.62 7.65
C ASP A 361 -14.01 15.72 8.89
N GLU A 362 -15.07 15.62 9.71
CA GLU A 362 -15.15 14.70 10.85
C GLU A 362 -15.16 13.24 10.36
N ALA A 363 -15.92 12.92 9.31
CA ALA A 363 -15.92 11.59 8.70
C ALA A 363 -14.53 11.20 8.17
N LEU A 364 -13.88 12.13 7.47
CA LEU A 364 -12.53 11.94 6.94
C LEU A 364 -11.51 11.70 8.07
N ARG A 365 -11.64 12.42 9.19
CA ARG A 365 -10.83 12.24 10.39
C ARG A 365 -11.12 10.91 11.10
N PHE A 366 -12.38 10.49 11.15
CA PHE A 366 -12.81 9.27 11.84
C PHE A 366 -12.05 8.06 11.32
N ASP A 367 -12.00 7.85 10.00
CA ASP A 367 -11.29 6.71 9.41
C ASP A 367 -9.82 6.69 9.88
N LEU A 368 -9.11 7.82 9.82
CA LEU A 368 -7.74 7.94 10.31
C LEU A 368 -7.60 7.66 11.82
N GLU A 369 -8.54 8.11 12.64
CA GLU A 369 -8.53 7.78 14.08
C GLU A 369 -8.69 6.27 14.32
N GLN A 370 -9.51 5.59 13.52
CA GLN A 370 -9.71 4.15 13.65
C GLN A 370 -8.44 3.35 13.35
N HIS A 371 -7.60 3.81 12.42
CA HIS A 371 -6.29 3.21 12.17
C HIS A 371 -5.45 3.16 13.47
N LYS A 372 -5.44 4.25 14.26
CA LYS A 372 -4.73 4.30 15.55
C LYS A 372 -5.39 3.43 16.61
N VAL A 373 -6.73 3.35 16.64
CA VAL A 373 -7.47 2.48 17.57
C VAL A 373 -7.11 1.01 17.34
N LEU A 374 -7.00 0.60 16.07
CA LEU A 374 -6.65 -0.75 15.63
C LEU A 374 -5.15 -1.08 15.77
N GLY A 375 -4.32 -0.15 16.27
CA GLY A 375 -2.89 -0.38 16.48
C GLY A 375 -2.00 -0.21 15.26
N PHE A 376 -2.53 0.33 14.15
CA PHE A 376 -1.70 0.67 12.99
C PHE A 376 -0.92 1.96 13.22
N ASN A 377 0.29 2.02 12.66
CA ASN A 377 1.16 3.21 12.70
C ASN A 377 1.33 3.87 11.33
N THR A 378 0.81 3.23 10.27
CA THR A 378 0.94 3.63 8.88
C THR A 378 -0.37 3.40 8.14
N VAL A 379 -0.64 4.18 7.10
CA VAL A 379 -1.76 4.01 6.16
C VAL A 379 -1.21 4.06 4.74
N ARG A 380 -1.62 3.13 3.88
CA ARG A 380 -1.37 3.22 2.45
C ARG A 380 -2.63 3.75 1.77
N LYS A 381 -2.57 4.99 1.29
CA LYS A 381 -3.65 5.59 0.51
C LYS A 381 -3.56 5.02 -0.90
N HIS A 382 -4.46 4.09 -1.21
CA HIS A 382 -4.34 3.23 -2.37
C HIS A 382 -4.90 3.91 -3.62
N ILE A 383 -4.02 4.10 -4.61
CA ILE A 383 -4.29 4.66 -5.95
C ILE A 383 -5.33 5.79 -6.00
N LYS A 384 -5.27 6.70 -5.02
CA LYS A 384 -6.11 7.88 -4.85
C LYS A 384 -5.28 8.98 -4.17
N VAL A 385 -5.55 10.25 -4.43
CA VAL A 385 -4.98 11.38 -3.66
C VAL A 385 -6.10 12.09 -2.92
N GLU A 386 -6.06 12.09 -1.58
CA GLU A 386 -7.09 12.75 -0.76
C GLU A 386 -6.93 14.28 -0.73
N PRO A 387 -7.96 15.04 -0.29
CA PRO A 387 -7.79 16.46 0.00
C PRO A 387 -6.71 16.70 1.07
N ASP A 388 -6.05 17.86 1.00
CA ASP A 388 -5.02 18.32 1.95
C ASP A 388 -5.43 18.18 3.44
N ARG A 389 -6.74 18.21 3.73
CA ARG A 389 -7.31 17.98 5.07
C ARG A 389 -7.00 16.58 5.62
N TRP A 390 -6.95 15.55 4.77
CA TRP A 390 -6.63 14.18 5.17
C TRP A 390 -5.20 14.06 5.67
N PHE A 391 -4.24 14.59 4.92
CA PHE A 391 -2.83 14.61 5.35
C PHE A 391 -2.62 15.47 6.61
N TYR A 392 -3.40 16.54 6.78
CA TYR A 392 -3.39 17.32 8.02
C TYR A 392 -3.78 16.49 9.24
N HIS A 393 -4.84 15.69 9.13
CA HIS A 393 -5.26 14.79 10.20
C HIS A 393 -4.22 13.69 10.44
N ALA A 394 -3.63 13.11 9.39
CA ALA A 394 -2.56 12.11 9.52
C ALA A 394 -1.31 12.66 10.24
N ASP A 395 -0.86 13.88 9.88
CA ASP A 395 0.25 14.58 10.54
C ASP A 395 -0.04 14.79 12.03
N ARG A 396 -1.28 15.19 12.35
CA ARG A 396 -1.78 15.50 13.71
C ARG A 396 -1.92 14.26 14.59
N LEU A 397 -2.32 13.14 14.02
CA LEU A 397 -2.56 11.88 14.72
C LEU A 397 -1.29 11.05 14.91
N GLY A 398 -0.26 11.28 14.09
CA GLY A 398 0.93 10.42 14.08
C GLY A 398 0.66 9.14 13.33
N LEU A 399 0.22 9.28 12.08
CA LEU A 399 0.17 8.20 11.11
C LEU A 399 1.18 8.48 10.00
N MET A 400 1.99 7.48 9.68
CA MET A 400 2.82 7.52 8.47
C MET A 400 1.95 7.19 7.26
N VAL A 401 2.29 7.74 6.10
CA VAL A 401 1.50 7.59 4.88
C VAL A 401 2.40 7.10 3.76
N TRP A 402 1.93 6.07 3.06
CA TRP A 402 2.38 5.71 1.73
C TRP A 402 1.37 6.27 0.74
N GLN A 403 1.83 7.13 -0.16
CA GLN A 403 0.98 7.79 -1.14
C GLN A 403 1.18 7.15 -2.50
N ASP A 404 0.13 6.51 -2.99
CA ASP A 404 0.10 5.92 -4.32
C ASP A 404 -0.32 6.95 -5.38
N MET A 405 0.23 6.81 -6.57
CA MET A 405 -0.32 7.45 -7.77
C MET A 405 -1.59 6.72 -8.21
N PRO A 406 -2.69 7.41 -8.54
CA PRO A 406 -3.84 6.79 -9.20
C PRO A 406 -3.42 6.03 -10.47
N ALA A 407 -3.75 4.75 -10.55
CA ALA A 407 -3.41 3.93 -11.70
C ALA A 407 -4.25 4.31 -12.93
N MET A 408 -3.69 4.16 -14.13
CA MET A 408 -4.50 4.07 -15.35
C MET A 408 -5.21 2.69 -15.38
N LYS A 409 -6.19 2.53 -16.27
CA LYS A 409 -6.85 1.23 -16.46
C LYS A 409 -5.87 0.12 -16.89
N THR A 410 -6.28 -1.11 -16.64
CA THR A 410 -5.63 -2.32 -17.17
C THR A 410 -6.28 -2.73 -18.49
N HIS A 411 -5.50 -3.20 -19.45
CA HIS A 411 -6.00 -3.78 -20.70
C HIS A 411 -5.22 -5.06 -21.05
N PRO A 412 -5.88 -6.16 -21.47
CA PRO A 412 -5.22 -7.46 -21.64
C PRO A 412 -4.19 -7.50 -22.77
N THR A 413 -4.29 -6.60 -23.76
CA THR A 413 -3.48 -6.66 -24.99
C THR A 413 -2.91 -5.32 -25.43
N GLU A 414 -3.20 -4.23 -24.73
CA GLU A 414 -2.78 -2.89 -25.15
C GLU A 414 -2.06 -2.21 -23.99
N ASP A 415 -0.94 -1.58 -24.29
CA ASP A 415 -0.28 -0.67 -23.37
C ASP A 415 -0.91 0.73 -23.50
N PRO A 416 -0.82 1.59 -22.47
CA PRO A 416 -1.25 2.98 -22.58
C PRO A 416 -0.54 3.67 -23.74
N PRO A 417 -1.25 4.48 -24.55
CA PRO A 417 -0.63 5.23 -25.63
C PRO A 417 0.33 6.30 -25.09
N ARG A 418 1.29 6.73 -25.92
CA ARG A 418 2.33 7.70 -25.54
C ARG A 418 1.82 8.98 -24.85
N HIS A 419 0.68 9.53 -25.29
CA HIS A 419 0.14 10.74 -24.68
C HIS A 419 -0.34 10.49 -23.24
N ALA A 420 -0.97 9.33 -22.99
CA ALA A 420 -1.40 8.93 -21.65
C ALA A 420 -0.21 8.62 -20.74
N GLN A 421 0.87 8.01 -21.27
CA GLN A 421 2.13 7.84 -20.53
C GLN A 421 2.71 9.19 -20.09
N THR A 422 2.80 10.16 -21.00
CA THR A 422 3.30 11.51 -20.69
C THR A 422 2.43 12.22 -19.65
N GLN A 423 1.11 12.09 -19.77
CA GLN A 423 0.16 12.72 -18.87
C GLN A 423 0.20 12.09 -17.46
N PHE A 424 0.26 10.76 -17.38
CA PHE A 424 0.48 10.05 -16.12
C PHE A 424 1.77 10.49 -15.40
N GLU A 425 2.89 10.59 -16.13
CA GLU A 425 4.16 11.07 -15.56
C GLU A 425 4.05 12.54 -15.08
N ALA A 426 3.34 13.39 -15.82
CA ALA A 426 3.10 14.78 -15.43
C ALA A 426 2.25 14.89 -14.15
N GLU A 427 1.18 14.10 -14.04
CA GLU A 427 0.33 14.05 -12.85
C GLU A 427 1.08 13.45 -11.65
N LEU A 428 1.89 12.40 -11.84
CA LEU A 428 2.74 11.84 -10.80
C LEU A 428 3.72 12.88 -10.24
N HIS A 429 4.44 13.58 -11.12
CA HIS A 429 5.37 14.63 -10.68
C HIS A 429 4.65 15.80 -9.99
N THR A 430 3.43 16.13 -10.44
CA THR A 430 2.58 17.14 -9.80
C THR A 430 2.11 16.68 -8.42
N MET A 431 1.71 15.40 -8.26
CA MET A 431 1.34 14.82 -6.97
C MET A 431 2.50 14.94 -5.98
N VAL A 432 3.71 14.53 -6.36
CA VAL A 432 4.90 14.64 -5.51
C VAL A 432 5.18 16.10 -5.16
N GLU A 433 5.16 17.02 -6.13
CA GLU A 433 5.41 18.45 -5.91
C GLU A 433 4.40 19.07 -4.93
N GLN A 434 3.12 18.71 -5.01
CA GLN A 434 2.06 19.30 -4.19
C GLN A 434 1.98 18.72 -2.78
N HIS A 435 2.63 17.58 -2.52
CA HIS A 435 2.48 16.81 -1.29
C HIS A 435 3.81 16.53 -0.55
N ASP A 436 4.95 16.97 -1.11
CA ASP A 436 6.30 16.89 -0.52
C ASP A 436 6.46 17.53 0.87
N ASN A 437 5.50 18.33 1.33
CA ASN A 437 5.56 19.02 2.63
C ASN A 437 4.88 18.25 3.76
N TRP A 438 4.05 17.26 3.45
CA TRP A 438 3.32 16.52 4.48
C TRP A 438 4.29 15.69 5.31
N THR A 439 4.16 15.82 6.64
CA THR A 439 5.07 15.17 7.59
C THR A 439 4.84 13.66 7.58
N SER A 440 3.58 13.25 7.46
CA SER A 440 3.10 11.87 7.44
C SER A 440 3.61 11.08 6.22
N ILE A 441 3.74 11.70 5.04
CA ILE A 441 4.18 10.96 3.85
C ILE A 441 5.65 10.53 3.99
N VAL A 442 5.86 9.22 4.02
CA VAL A 442 7.18 8.57 4.16
C VAL A 442 7.58 7.76 2.92
N ALA A 443 6.62 7.41 2.06
CA ALA A 443 6.87 6.66 0.83
C ALA A 443 5.99 7.13 -0.33
N TRP A 444 6.55 7.10 -1.54
CA TRP A 444 5.85 7.30 -2.82
C TRP A 444 5.72 5.97 -3.55
N VAL A 445 4.55 5.69 -4.13
CA VAL A 445 4.27 4.47 -4.89
C VAL A 445 3.75 4.84 -6.30
N PRO A 446 4.62 4.82 -7.34
CA PRO A 446 4.20 5.17 -8.69
C PRO A 446 3.28 4.14 -9.35
N PHE A 447 3.49 2.84 -9.11
CA PHE A 447 2.74 1.77 -9.78
C PHE A 447 2.24 0.72 -8.79
N ASN A 448 1.10 0.10 -9.12
CA ASN A 448 0.48 -0.97 -8.36
C ASN A 448 0.06 -2.12 -9.29
N GLU A 449 0.50 -3.35 -9.02
CA GLU A 449 0.04 -4.60 -9.66
C GLU A 449 0.11 -4.67 -11.21
N GLY A 450 0.81 -3.72 -11.83
CA GLY A 450 0.93 -3.62 -13.30
C GLY A 450 -0.21 -2.84 -13.96
N TRP A 451 -1.11 -2.24 -13.19
CA TRP A 451 -2.24 -1.47 -13.73
C TRP A 451 -1.76 -0.20 -14.42
N GLY A 452 -1.99 -0.14 -15.72
CA GLY A 452 -1.45 0.93 -16.56
C GLY A 452 0.07 0.90 -16.75
N GLU A 453 0.75 -0.17 -16.35
CA GLU A 453 2.19 -0.32 -16.54
C GLU A 453 2.53 -0.72 -17.98
N TRP A 454 3.44 0.00 -18.64
CA TRP A 454 3.79 -0.27 -20.03
C TRP A 454 5.14 -0.99 -20.20
N GLN A 455 6.17 -0.64 -19.44
CA GLN A 455 7.52 -1.23 -19.60
C GLN A 455 8.25 -1.24 -18.26
N ARG A 456 8.82 -2.39 -17.90
CA ARG A 456 9.62 -2.55 -16.67
C ARG A 456 10.77 -1.55 -16.56
N GLU A 457 11.44 -1.25 -17.68
CA GLU A 457 12.51 -0.25 -17.72
C GLU A 457 11.99 1.17 -17.46
N ALA A 458 10.76 1.48 -17.90
CA ALA A 458 10.12 2.76 -17.61
C ALA A 458 9.72 2.87 -16.13
N THR A 459 9.18 1.80 -15.54
CA THR A 459 8.91 1.69 -14.09
C THR A 459 10.15 2.05 -13.28
N GLY A 460 11.30 1.48 -13.65
CA GLY A 460 12.57 1.79 -12.99
C GLY A 460 13.07 3.22 -13.18
N ARG A 461 12.95 3.79 -14.39
CA ARG A 461 13.31 5.19 -14.67
C ARG A 461 12.45 6.17 -13.86
N ILE A 462 11.13 5.95 -13.85
CA ILE A 462 10.17 6.82 -13.14
C ILE A 462 10.46 6.80 -11.64
N ALA A 463 10.79 5.64 -11.07
CA ALA A 463 11.20 5.55 -9.67
C ALA A 463 12.47 6.38 -9.38
N ASP A 464 13.47 6.34 -10.26
CA ASP A 464 14.69 7.16 -10.14
C ASP A 464 14.35 8.67 -10.25
N GLU A 465 13.41 9.06 -11.11
CA GLU A 465 12.96 10.45 -11.29
C GLU A 465 12.19 10.96 -10.06
N VAL A 466 11.27 10.17 -9.50
CA VAL A 466 10.56 10.49 -8.25
C VAL A 466 11.55 10.62 -7.09
N LYS A 467 12.53 9.72 -6.98
CA LYS A 467 13.57 9.79 -5.96
C LYS A 467 14.44 11.04 -6.09
N ALA A 468 14.73 11.46 -7.33
CA ALA A 468 15.49 12.68 -7.59
C ALA A 468 14.68 13.94 -7.25
N GLN A 469 13.36 13.93 -7.49
CA GLN A 469 12.45 15.02 -7.14
C GLN A 469 12.31 15.18 -5.61
N ASP A 470 12.10 14.06 -4.89
CA ASP A 470 12.02 14.07 -3.43
C ASP A 470 12.94 12.99 -2.80
N PRO A 471 14.20 13.35 -2.53
CA PRO A 471 15.16 12.42 -1.92
C PRO A 471 14.89 12.18 -0.43
N SER A 472 13.90 12.84 0.18
CA SER A 472 13.62 12.75 1.61
C SER A 472 12.57 11.69 1.98
N ARG A 473 11.99 11.00 0.99
CA ARG A 473 11.13 9.82 1.17
C ARG A 473 11.71 8.58 0.51
N LEU A 474 11.17 7.42 0.88
CA LEU A 474 11.42 6.16 0.19
C LEU A 474 10.56 6.09 -1.09
N VAL A 475 11.01 5.35 -2.10
CA VAL A 475 10.24 5.09 -3.32
C VAL A 475 10.00 3.60 -3.46
N ASN A 476 8.75 3.18 -3.37
CA ASN A 476 8.31 1.86 -3.78
C ASN A 476 8.03 1.91 -5.27
N ALA A 477 8.99 1.51 -6.10
CA ALA A 477 8.89 1.68 -7.56
C ALA A 477 7.61 1.04 -8.12
N HIS A 478 7.19 -0.06 -7.52
CA HIS A 478 6.04 -0.84 -7.95
C HIS A 478 5.58 -1.74 -6.78
N SER A 479 4.39 -1.48 -6.26
CA SER A 479 3.75 -2.35 -5.28
C SER A 479 3.20 -3.61 -5.97
N GLY A 480 3.50 -4.80 -5.43
CA GLY A 480 3.04 -6.06 -6.01
C GLY A 480 3.80 -6.47 -7.29
N VAL A 481 5.14 -6.43 -7.28
CA VAL A 481 5.96 -6.80 -8.46
C VAL A 481 5.83 -8.28 -8.86
N ASN A 482 5.26 -9.11 -8.00
CA ASN A 482 5.13 -10.56 -8.17
C ASN A 482 3.77 -11.00 -8.71
N CYS A 483 2.79 -10.10 -8.87
CA CYS A 483 1.41 -10.48 -9.14
C CYS A 483 0.80 -9.79 -10.36
N CYS A 484 -0.38 -10.31 -10.72
CA CYS A 484 -1.36 -9.72 -11.61
C CYS A 484 -0.78 -9.39 -12.99
N ASP A 485 -0.80 -8.11 -13.37
CA ASP A 485 -0.43 -7.61 -14.69
C ASP A 485 1.00 -7.03 -14.71
N SER A 486 1.74 -7.20 -13.61
CA SER A 486 3.09 -6.66 -13.43
C SER A 486 4.05 -7.10 -14.53
N LYS A 487 4.88 -6.17 -15.02
CA LYS A 487 6.00 -6.46 -15.92
C LYS A 487 7.26 -6.96 -15.16
N GLY A 488 7.16 -7.14 -13.85
CA GLY A 488 8.18 -7.70 -12.96
C GLY A 488 9.14 -6.66 -12.36
N ASP A 489 9.97 -7.10 -11.40
CA ASP A 489 10.88 -6.22 -10.65
C ASP A 489 11.91 -5.51 -11.56
N SER A 490 11.88 -4.18 -11.58
CA SER A 490 12.83 -3.32 -12.31
C SER A 490 14.22 -3.24 -11.65
N GLY A 491 14.35 -3.69 -10.39
CA GLY A 491 15.58 -3.58 -9.59
C GLY A 491 15.88 -2.15 -9.10
N ARG A 492 14.90 -1.25 -9.19
CA ARG A 492 14.98 0.18 -8.82
C ARG A 492 14.07 0.50 -7.63
N GLY A 493 14.12 1.76 -7.19
CA GLY A 493 13.47 2.20 -5.95
C GLY A 493 14.22 1.74 -4.70
N ASP A 494 13.58 1.97 -3.54
CA ASP A 494 14.09 1.63 -2.21
C ASP A 494 13.44 0.35 -1.65
N MET A 495 12.42 -0.20 -2.30
CA MET A 495 11.62 -1.34 -1.78
C MET A 495 11.45 -2.46 -2.81
N ILE A 496 11.43 -3.70 -2.31
CA ILE A 496 10.90 -4.90 -2.97
C ILE A 496 9.55 -5.19 -2.34
N ASP A 497 8.49 -5.11 -3.14
CA ASP A 497 7.13 -5.21 -2.64
C ASP A 497 6.40 -6.37 -3.33
N HIS A 498 5.97 -7.34 -2.52
CA HIS A 498 5.17 -8.46 -2.99
C HIS A 498 3.77 -8.42 -2.38
N HIS A 499 2.77 -8.84 -3.13
CA HIS A 499 1.41 -9.07 -2.64
C HIS A 499 1.15 -10.57 -2.50
N ALA A 500 0.47 -10.96 -1.42
CA ALA A 500 -0.05 -12.30 -1.21
C ALA A 500 -1.34 -12.26 -0.38
N TYR A 501 -2.49 -12.45 -1.04
CA TYR A 501 -3.79 -12.55 -0.36
C TYR A 501 -3.93 -13.86 0.40
N VAL A 502 -4.72 -13.83 1.48
CA VAL A 502 -4.67 -14.76 2.62
C VAL A 502 -3.33 -14.69 3.38
N GLY A 503 -2.21 -14.57 2.64
CA GLY A 503 -0.93 -14.00 3.07
C GLY A 503 -0.24 -14.69 4.25
N PRO A 504 0.84 -14.07 4.76
CA PRO A 504 1.54 -12.89 4.22
C PRO A 504 2.49 -13.22 3.07
N ALA A 505 2.93 -12.20 2.32
CA ALA A 505 4.04 -12.35 1.39
C ALA A 505 5.39 -12.46 2.13
N GLN A 506 6.37 -13.07 1.47
CA GLN A 506 7.68 -13.39 2.05
C GLN A 506 8.86 -12.93 1.19
N PRO A 507 8.88 -11.68 0.66
CA PRO A 507 10.07 -11.17 -0.01
C PRO A 507 11.24 -11.03 0.98
N VAL A 508 12.45 -10.96 0.45
CA VAL A 508 13.70 -10.80 1.21
C VAL A 508 14.38 -9.53 0.73
N PRO A 509 14.93 -8.68 1.63
CA PRO A 509 15.61 -7.46 1.22
C PRO A 509 16.91 -7.78 0.48
N ASP A 510 17.35 -6.85 -0.37
CA ASP A 510 18.66 -6.93 -1.02
C ASP A 510 19.65 -5.93 -0.39
N ALA A 511 20.85 -5.80 -0.97
CA ALA A 511 21.89 -4.92 -0.45
C ALA A 511 21.53 -3.42 -0.45
N ARG A 512 20.50 -3.01 -1.20
CA ARG A 512 20.10 -1.62 -1.42
C ARG A 512 18.63 -1.35 -1.13
N ARG A 513 17.77 -2.37 -1.13
CA ARG A 513 16.32 -2.25 -0.98
C ARG A 513 15.81 -3.05 0.21
N VAL A 514 14.92 -2.44 0.97
CA VAL A 514 14.12 -3.16 1.98
C VAL A 514 13.12 -4.07 1.27
N SER A 515 12.51 -5.00 1.99
CA SER A 515 11.39 -5.80 1.48
C SER A 515 10.13 -5.55 2.29
N VAL A 516 8.96 -5.66 1.67
CA VAL A 516 7.66 -5.40 2.31
C VAL A 516 6.60 -6.36 1.77
N ASP A 517 5.65 -6.70 2.62
CA ASP A 517 4.39 -7.34 2.21
C ASP A 517 3.39 -6.24 1.85
N GLY A 518 3.29 -5.91 0.57
CA GLY A 518 2.62 -4.68 0.12
C GLY A 518 1.11 -4.74 0.12
N GLU A 519 0.53 -5.95 0.08
CA GLU A 519 -0.90 -6.26 0.27
C GLU A 519 -1.09 -7.72 0.71
N HIS A 520 -1.80 -7.92 1.81
CA HIS A 520 -2.16 -9.24 2.31
C HIS A 520 -3.52 -9.28 3.02
N GLY A 521 -3.93 -10.48 3.43
CA GLY A 521 -5.20 -10.69 4.13
C GLY A 521 -6.37 -10.82 3.15
N GLY A 522 -7.38 -9.96 3.28
CA GLY A 522 -8.61 -10.09 2.49
C GLY A 522 -9.61 -11.07 3.09
N PHE A 523 -9.68 -11.14 4.42
CA PHE A 523 -10.68 -11.93 5.14
C PHE A 523 -11.99 -11.14 5.22
N GLY A 524 -13.07 -11.72 4.70
CA GLY A 524 -14.37 -11.07 4.60
C GLY A 524 -15.41 -11.56 5.60
N LEU A 525 -16.39 -10.71 5.87
CA LEU A 525 -17.60 -11.06 6.63
C LEU A 525 -18.78 -10.28 6.05
N GLU A 526 -19.81 -10.98 5.62
CA GLU A 526 -21.08 -10.36 5.24
C GLU A 526 -21.85 -9.92 6.49
N VAL A 527 -22.42 -8.72 6.44
CA VAL A 527 -23.22 -8.16 7.54
C VAL A 527 -24.57 -7.71 6.96
N GLU A 528 -25.62 -8.47 7.27
CA GLU A 528 -26.98 -8.19 6.77
C GLU A 528 -27.40 -6.74 7.09
N GLY A 529 -27.91 -6.04 6.08
CA GLY A 529 -28.35 -4.64 6.20
C GLY A 529 -27.24 -3.59 6.00
N HIS A 530 -25.98 -4.00 5.91
CA HIS A 530 -24.82 -3.09 5.78
C HIS A 530 -23.98 -3.34 4.52
N MET A 531 -24.54 -4.05 3.53
CA MET A 531 -23.87 -4.38 2.28
C MET A 531 -24.42 -3.54 1.13
N TRP A 532 -23.52 -3.07 0.27
CA TRP A 532 -23.89 -2.27 -0.90
C TRP A 532 -24.69 -3.08 -1.92
N PHE A 533 -24.30 -4.34 -2.09
CA PHE A 533 -25.06 -5.37 -2.81
C PHE A 533 -25.64 -6.38 -1.81
N GLY A 534 -26.57 -7.24 -2.25
CA GLY A 534 -27.13 -8.29 -1.40
C GLY A 534 -26.16 -9.45 -1.10
N GLU A 535 -24.98 -9.41 -1.70
CA GLU A 535 -23.89 -10.37 -1.59
C GLU A 535 -22.55 -9.62 -1.52
N GLY A 536 -21.53 -10.25 -0.92
CA GLY A 536 -20.18 -9.72 -0.85
C GLY A 536 -19.11 -10.70 -1.37
N HIS A 537 -17.92 -10.17 -1.58
CA HIS A 537 -16.73 -10.91 -1.98
C HIS A 537 -15.55 -10.58 -1.07
N ALA A 538 -14.74 -11.61 -0.80
CA ALA A 538 -13.41 -11.50 -0.22
C ALA A 538 -12.57 -12.71 -0.63
N TYR A 539 -11.28 -12.68 -0.35
CA TYR A 539 -10.35 -13.76 -0.70
C TYR A 539 -10.58 -15.02 0.17
N GLU A 540 -10.99 -14.82 1.43
CA GLU A 540 -11.47 -15.88 2.31
C GLU A 540 -12.66 -15.34 3.14
N MET A 541 -13.81 -16.03 3.10
CA MET A 541 -15.01 -15.62 3.83
C MET A 541 -15.08 -16.28 5.21
N ALA A 542 -15.27 -15.47 6.24
CA ALA A 542 -15.54 -15.90 7.60
C ALA A 542 -17.06 -15.97 7.86
N PRO A 543 -17.55 -17.01 8.58
CA PRO A 543 -18.96 -17.15 8.90
C PRO A 543 -19.44 -16.22 10.03
N ASP A 544 -18.52 -15.67 10.82
CA ASP A 544 -18.82 -14.82 11.97
C ASP A 544 -17.60 -13.97 12.36
N SER A 545 -17.85 -12.92 13.16
CA SER A 545 -16.83 -11.97 13.64
C SER A 545 -15.73 -12.64 14.48
N ALA A 546 -16.05 -13.67 15.26
CA ALA A 546 -15.08 -14.37 16.09
C ALA A 546 -14.08 -15.17 15.23
N THR A 547 -14.56 -15.80 14.16
CA THR A 547 -13.74 -16.49 13.16
C THR A 547 -12.91 -15.50 12.36
N LEU A 548 -13.50 -14.38 11.93
CA LEU A 548 -12.79 -13.32 11.23
C LEU A 548 -11.62 -12.78 12.09
N THR A 549 -11.88 -12.47 13.36
CA THR A 549 -10.86 -12.02 14.33
C THR A 549 -9.75 -13.06 14.49
N ARG A 550 -10.11 -14.35 14.65
CA ARG A 550 -9.12 -15.42 14.80
C ARG A 550 -8.21 -15.53 13.57
N ARG A 551 -8.78 -15.53 12.37
CA ARG A 551 -8.03 -15.62 11.11
C ARG A 551 -7.11 -14.43 10.91
N TYR A 552 -7.58 -13.23 11.25
CA TYR A 552 -6.74 -12.03 11.29
C TYR A 552 -5.54 -12.22 12.23
N VAL A 553 -5.76 -12.61 13.49
CA VAL A 553 -4.68 -12.79 14.47
C VAL A 553 -3.67 -13.87 14.05
N GLU A 554 -4.15 -14.98 13.48
CA GLU A 554 -3.28 -16.05 12.94
C GLU A 554 -2.39 -15.50 11.82
N ASN A 555 -2.99 -14.85 10.82
CA ASN A 555 -2.25 -14.27 9.71
C ASN A 555 -1.26 -13.17 10.14
N GLN A 556 -1.60 -12.35 11.12
CA GLN A 556 -0.70 -11.33 11.67
C GLN A 556 0.50 -11.94 12.44
N ARG A 557 0.33 -13.11 13.06
CA ARG A 557 1.49 -13.83 13.62
C ARG A 557 2.41 -14.40 12.53
N ASP A 558 1.85 -14.77 11.38
CA ASP A 558 2.65 -15.13 10.22
C ASP A 558 3.40 -13.90 9.68
N VAL A 559 2.81 -12.69 9.71
CA VAL A 559 3.52 -11.44 9.37
C VAL A 559 4.72 -11.22 10.29
N LEU A 560 4.56 -11.40 11.61
CA LEU A 560 5.67 -11.31 12.55
C LEU A 560 6.77 -12.33 12.22
N SER A 561 6.37 -13.57 11.90
CA SER A 561 7.30 -14.62 11.49
C SER A 561 8.06 -14.25 10.22
N SER A 562 7.39 -13.68 9.20
CA SER A 562 8.02 -13.15 8.00
C SER A 562 8.95 -11.98 8.32
N ALA A 563 8.55 -11.07 9.21
CA ALA A 563 9.38 -9.93 9.60
C ALA A 563 10.67 -10.40 10.28
N GLN A 564 10.60 -11.38 11.17
CA GLN A 564 11.76 -11.92 11.89
C GLN A 564 12.64 -12.82 11.02
N ASN A 565 12.05 -13.63 10.15
CA ASN A 565 12.78 -14.68 9.43
C ASN A 565 13.07 -14.36 7.96
N CYS A 566 12.30 -13.48 7.31
CA CYS A 566 12.50 -13.06 5.92
C CYS A 566 13.09 -11.67 5.77
N GLY A 567 12.88 -10.78 6.74
CA GLY A 567 13.39 -9.43 6.65
C GLY A 567 12.40 -8.38 6.19
N ILE A 568 11.11 -8.71 6.07
CA ILE A 568 10.10 -7.71 5.67
C ILE A 568 10.05 -6.58 6.70
N SER A 569 9.93 -5.34 6.23
CA SER A 569 10.01 -4.11 7.04
C SER A 569 8.67 -3.40 7.18
N GLY A 570 7.65 -3.88 6.48
CA GLY A 570 6.27 -3.40 6.56
C GLY A 570 5.33 -4.44 6.00
N ALA A 571 4.07 -4.32 6.40
CA ALA A 571 2.96 -5.13 5.91
C ALA A 571 1.71 -4.25 5.76
N VAL A 572 0.92 -4.45 4.70
CA VAL A 572 -0.30 -3.70 4.43
C VAL A 572 -1.50 -4.65 4.35
N TYR A 573 -2.35 -4.62 5.37
CA TYR A 573 -3.55 -5.44 5.41
C TYR A 573 -4.70 -4.78 4.62
N THR A 574 -5.41 -5.57 3.80
CA THR A 574 -6.62 -5.11 3.11
C THR A 574 -7.86 -5.39 3.98
N GLN A 575 -8.64 -4.41 4.45
CA GLN A 575 -8.61 -2.93 4.31
C GLN A 575 -9.39 -2.26 5.47
N ILE A 576 -9.43 -0.92 5.58
CA ILE A 576 -10.11 -0.24 6.73
C ILE A 576 -11.64 -0.43 6.74
N THR A 577 -12.30 -0.31 5.59
CA THR A 577 -13.75 -0.44 5.44
C THR A 577 -14.06 -1.37 4.28
N ASP A 578 -15.23 -2.01 4.31
CA ASP A 578 -15.80 -2.60 3.10
C ASP A 578 -15.95 -1.51 2.03
N VAL A 579 -15.89 -1.89 0.76
CA VAL A 579 -16.13 -0.99 -0.38
C VAL A 579 -16.92 -1.72 -1.44
N GLU A 580 -18.17 -1.27 -1.63
CA GLU A 580 -19.14 -1.88 -2.54
C GLU A 580 -19.25 -3.41 -2.38
N HIS A 581 -18.66 -4.19 -3.29
CA HIS A 581 -18.70 -5.65 -3.25
C HIS A 581 -17.62 -6.27 -2.35
N GLU A 582 -16.52 -5.56 -2.07
CA GLU A 582 -15.45 -6.06 -1.21
C GLU A 582 -15.84 -5.92 0.26
N VAL A 583 -16.04 -7.05 0.94
CA VAL A 583 -16.52 -7.12 2.33
C VAL A 583 -15.44 -7.56 3.34
N ASN A 584 -14.18 -7.19 3.09
CA ASN A 584 -12.97 -7.49 3.87
C ASN A 584 -12.47 -6.33 4.76
N GLY A 585 -13.32 -5.35 5.06
CA GLY A 585 -13.01 -4.23 5.95
C GLY A 585 -13.05 -4.56 7.44
N PHE A 586 -12.40 -3.73 8.27
CA PHE A 586 -12.62 -3.71 9.72
C PHE A 586 -13.99 -3.12 10.09
N PHE A 587 -14.50 -2.23 9.25
CA PHE A 587 -15.85 -1.69 9.32
C PHE A 587 -16.68 -2.07 8.09
N THR A 588 -17.99 -2.11 8.25
CA THR A 588 -18.91 -2.06 7.09
C THR A 588 -18.73 -0.77 6.29
N TYR A 589 -19.17 -0.76 5.03
CA TYR A 589 -18.92 0.37 4.11
C TYR A 589 -19.52 1.69 4.63
N ASP A 590 -20.59 1.61 5.39
CA ASP A 590 -21.27 2.73 6.04
C ASP A 590 -20.67 3.15 7.39
N ARG A 591 -19.59 2.50 7.85
CA ARG A 591 -18.92 2.73 9.14
C ARG A 591 -19.84 2.50 10.37
N GLN A 592 -20.91 1.74 10.24
CA GLN A 592 -21.86 1.51 11.35
C GLN A 592 -21.55 0.26 12.19
N VAL A 593 -20.85 -0.73 11.64
CA VAL A 593 -20.57 -2.00 12.32
C VAL A 593 -19.08 -2.30 12.31
N GLU A 594 -18.52 -2.51 13.51
CA GLU A 594 -17.19 -3.09 13.72
C GLU A 594 -17.26 -4.61 13.48
N LYS A 595 -16.38 -5.14 12.61
CA LYS A 595 -16.48 -6.53 12.14
C LYS A 595 -15.58 -7.51 12.92
N MET A 596 -14.67 -7.00 13.75
CA MET A 596 -13.71 -7.80 14.52
C MET A 596 -13.62 -7.32 15.98
N ASP A 597 -13.00 -8.12 16.85
CA ASP A 597 -12.58 -7.66 18.18
C ASP A 597 -11.34 -6.76 18.06
N PHE A 598 -11.57 -5.44 18.16
CA PHE A 598 -10.51 -4.45 18.00
C PHE A 598 -9.43 -4.52 19.07
N ALA A 599 -9.71 -5.07 20.26
CA ALA A 599 -8.68 -5.25 21.28
C ALA A 599 -7.68 -6.33 20.87
N GLN A 600 -8.16 -7.42 20.27
CA GLN A 600 -7.31 -8.49 19.74
C GLN A 600 -6.53 -8.02 18.50
N VAL A 601 -7.19 -7.28 17.59
CA VAL A 601 -6.54 -6.67 16.42
C VAL A 601 -5.40 -5.75 16.84
N ARG A 602 -5.69 -4.83 17.76
CA ARG A 602 -4.68 -3.89 18.28
C ARG A 602 -3.51 -4.62 18.94
N ALA A 603 -3.80 -5.60 19.78
CA ALA A 603 -2.76 -6.33 20.49
C ALA A 603 -1.77 -7.02 19.55
N VAL A 604 -2.25 -7.69 18.49
CA VAL A 604 -1.35 -8.37 17.54
C VAL A 604 -0.59 -7.38 16.65
N ASN A 605 -1.19 -6.24 16.29
CA ASN A 605 -0.48 -5.19 15.53
C ASN A 605 0.64 -4.54 16.37
N GLU A 606 0.38 -4.24 17.64
CA GLU A 606 1.40 -3.74 18.57
C GLU A 606 2.49 -4.79 18.84
N GLU A 607 2.13 -6.08 18.91
CA GLU A 607 3.07 -7.21 19.00
C GLU A 607 4.02 -7.25 17.79
N ILE A 608 3.49 -7.10 16.56
CA ILE A 608 4.32 -7.07 15.35
C ILE A 608 5.29 -5.87 15.38
N ILE A 609 4.78 -4.67 15.65
CA ILE A 609 5.59 -3.44 15.65
C ILE A 609 6.75 -3.56 16.65
N ALA A 610 6.50 -4.15 17.82
CA ALA A 610 7.53 -4.36 18.84
C ALA A 610 8.47 -5.52 18.52
N GLY A 611 7.96 -6.62 17.94
CA GLY A 611 8.71 -7.85 17.70
C GLY A 611 9.53 -7.86 16.39
N ALA A 612 9.25 -6.94 15.48
CA ALA A 612 9.98 -6.75 14.22
C ALA A 612 11.07 -5.66 14.33
N ASP A 613 11.91 -5.75 15.37
CA ASP A 613 12.93 -4.74 15.73
C ASP A 613 14.26 -4.88 14.96
N GLY A 614 14.37 -5.90 14.09
CA GLY A 614 15.58 -6.21 13.33
C GLY A 614 16.59 -7.11 14.05
N SER A 615 16.23 -7.73 15.18
CA SER A 615 17.05 -8.76 15.83
C SER A 615 17.13 -10.08 15.06
N GLY A 616 16.14 -10.33 14.20
CA GLY A 616 15.91 -11.64 13.55
C GLY A 616 15.22 -12.65 14.48
N GLY A 617 14.87 -13.82 13.94
CA GLY A 617 14.12 -14.89 14.63
C GLY A 617 14.83 -15.64 15.77
N GLY A 618 16.02 -15.21 16.20
CA GLY A 618 16.71 -15.79 17.36
C GLY A 618 17.07 -17.28 17.27
N THR A 619 16.97 -17.91 16.10
CA THR A 619 17.35 -19.31 15.90
C THR A 619 18.87 -19.44 15.92
N GLU A 620 19.38 -20.39 16.73
CA GLU A 620 20.80 -20.73 16.72
C GLU A 620 21.18 -21.21 15.30
N PRO A 621 22.33 -20.79 14.76
CA PRO A 621 22.77 -21.27 13.45
C PRO A 621 22.76 -22.80 13.43
N PRO A 622 22.27 -23.45 12.35
CA PRO A 622 22.32 -24.89 12.24
C PRO A 622 23.77 -25.37 12.46
N GLY A 623 23.93 -26.48 13.18
CA GLY A 623 25.23 -27.14 13.31
C GLY A 623 25.84 -27.48 11.94
N PRO A 624 27.12 -27.87 11.87
CA PRO A 624 27.78 -28.20 10.61
C PRO A 624 27.17 -29.42 9.87
N GLY A 625 26.28 -30.15 10.53
CA GLY A 625 25.72 -31.44 10.11
C GLY A 625 26.75 -32.55 9.96
N THR A 626 26.29 -33.69 9.50
CA THR A 626 27.06 -34.93 9.36
C THR A 626 27.93 -34.88 8.09
N PRO A 627 29.26 -34.94 8.21
CA PRO A 627 30.16 -34.87 7.05
C PRO A 627 30.18 -36.19 6.25
N GLY A 628 30.53 -36.10 4.97
CA GLY A 628 30.69 -37.25 4.08
C GLY A 628 29.57 -37.36 3.04
N ALA A 629 29.82 -38.19 2.03
CA ALA A 629 28.93 -38.39 0.87
C ALA A 629 27.73 -39.31 1.16
N ASP A 630 27.79 -40.08 2.24
CA ASP A 630 26.74 -41.05 2.57
C ASP A 630 25.52 -40.38 3.24
N GLY A 631 25.71 -39.21 3.86
CA GLY A 631 24.64 -38.48 4.55
C GLY A 631 24.26 -39.11 5.89
N ILE A 632 23.02 -38.88 6.31
CA ILE A 632 22.43 -39.48 7.52
C ILE A 632 21.51 -40.67 7.19
N HIS A 633 21.01 -40.74 5.95
CA HIS A 633 20.25 -41.88 5.41
C HIS A 633 20.63 -42.11 3.96
N TYR A 634 20.74 -43.38 3.55
CA TYR A 634 21.14 -43.76 2.20
C TYR A 634 20.46 -45.05 1.73
N TYR A 635 19.70 -44.95 0.64
CA TYR A 635 19.01 -46.06 0.00
C TYR A 635 19.68 -46.38 -1.34
N PRO A 636 20.65 -47.31 -1.37
CA PRO A 636 21.37 -47.69 -2.58
C PRO A 636 20.58 -48.63 -3.49
N PHE A 637 19.44 -49.17 -3.03
CA PHE A 637 18.64 -50.17 -3.74
C PHE A 637 19.45 -51.39 -4.22
N SER A 638 20.43 -51.82 -3.43
CA SER A 638 21.37 -52.89 -3.81
C SER A 638 20.80 -54.30 -3.66
N GLU A 639 19.60 -54.46 -3.11
CA GLU A 639 18.96 -55.74 -2.81
C GLU A 639 18.51 -56.49 -4.08
N GLY A 640 18.04 -55.75 -5.09
CA GLY A 640 17.63 -56.27 -6.40
C GLY A 640 16.45 -57.24 -6.39
N SER A 641 15.83 -57.49 -5.23
CA SER A 641 14.65 -58.35 -5.05
C SER A 641 13.98 -58.09 -3.69
N GLY A 642 12.73 -58.53 -3.52
CA GLY A 642 11.96 -58.34 -2.28
C GLY A 642 11.05 -57.11 -2.30
N THR A 643 10.51 -56.75 -1.14
CA THR A 643 9.50 -55.69 -0.95
C THR A 643 9.94 -54.61 0.04
N THR A 644 11.22 -54.55 0.33
CA THR A 644 11.84 -53.58 1.25
C THR A 644 13.16 -53.10 0.64
N THR A 645 13.64 -51.95 1.11
CA THR A 645 14.98 -51.45 0.84
C THR A 645 15.62 -51.04 2.16
N GLU A 646 16.89 -51.38 2.34
CA GLU A 646 17.71 -51.07 3.50
C GLU A 646 18.13 -49.60 3.46
N ASP A 647 18.06 -48.96 4.62
CA ASP A 647 18.81 -47.73 4.87
C ASP A 647 20.24 -48.10 5.27
N ALA A 648 21.17 -47.98 4.33
CA ALA A 648 22.55 -48.46 4.48
C ALA A 648 23.39 -47.64 5.49
N VAL A 649 22.86 -46.51 5.98
CA VAL A 649 23.55 -45.59 6.89
C VAL A 649 22.77 -45.40 8.19
N GLY A 650 21.46 -45.20 8.10
CA GLY A 650 20.58 -45.01 9.25
C GLY A 650 19.90 -46.31 9.71
N ASP A 651 18.69 -46.17 10.24
CA ASP A 651 17.88 -47.28 10.78
C ASP A 651 16.43 -47.27 10.24
N ALA A 652 16.18 -46.54 9.16
CA ALA A 652 14.85 -46.30 8.61
C ALA A 652 14.60 -47.07 7.30
N ASP A 653 14.59 -48.40 7.36
CA ASP A 653 14.33 -49.26 6.20
C ASP A 653 12.99 -48.92 5.51
N GLY A 654 13.02 -48.83 4.18
CA GLY A 654 11.86 -48.51 3.35
C GLY A 654 11.00 -49.72 3.03
N THR A 655 9.68 -49.58 3.19
CA THR A 655 8.69 -50.59 2.79
C THR A 655 7.96 -50.20 1.50
N PHE A 656 7.79 -51.16 0.60
CA PHE A 656 7.14 -50.93 -0.69
C PHE A 656 5.61 -50.84 -0.54
N VAL A 657 5.02 -49.79 -1.13
CA VAL A 657 3.57 -49.59 -1.22
C VAL A 657 3.18 -49.56 -2.70
N GLY A 658 2.15 -50.32 -3.10
CA GLY A 658 1.73 -50.42 -4.50
C GLY A 658 2.66 -51.24 -5.40
N ALA A 659 3.66 -51.93 -4.83
CA ALA A 659 4.59 -52.84 -5.50
C ALA A 659 5.43 -52.21 -6.64
N PRO A 660 6.30 -51.21 -6.36
CA PRO A 660 7.34 -50.83 -7.29
C PRO A 660 8.25 -52.04 -7.58
N THR A 661 8.81 -52.08 -8.78
CA THR A 661 9.57 -53.26 -9.25
C THR A 661 11.05 -52.95 -9.40
N TRP A 662 11.90 -53.91 -9.09
CA TRP A 662 13.33 -53.83 -9.34
C TRP A 662 13.64 -53.68 -10.84
N THR A 663 14.58 -52.80 -11.16
CA THR A 663 15.01 -52.48 -12.53
C THR A 663 16.53 -52.24 -12.56
N GLU A 664 17.08 -51.98 -13.75
CA GLU A 664 18.44 -51.49 -13.88
C GLU A 664 18.50 -50.01 -13.47
N GLY A 665 19.22 -49.75 -12.37
CA GLY A 665 19.47 -48.44 -11.80
C GLY A 665 20.56 -47.67 -12.55
N ARG A 666 21.03 -46.59 -11.94
CA ARG A 666 22.24 -45.88 -12.39
C ARG A 666 23.49 -46.68 -12.03
N ASN A 667 23.52 -47.27 -10.83
CA ASN A 667 24.65 -48.00 -10.30
C ASN A 667 24.20 -49.30 -9.63
N GLY A 668 23.97 -50.34 -10.44
CA GLY A 668 23.42 -51.61 -9.98
C GLY A 668 21.89 -51.64 -10.10
N PRO A 669 21.19 -52.39 -9.22
CA PRO A 669 19.74 -52.41 -9.21
C PRO A 669 19.17 -51.06 -8.74
N GLY A 670 18.00 -50.70 -9.25
CA GLY A 670 17.21 -49.55 -8.78
C GLY A 670 15.73 -49.91 -8.76
N LEU A 671 14.86 -48.93 -8.49
CA LEU A 671 13.41 -49.13 -8.45
C LEU A 671 12.69 -48.42 -9.59
N GLN A 672 11.78 -49.14 -10.22
CA GLN A 672 10.84 -48.64 -11.22
C GLN A 672 9.47 -48.43 -10.57
N PHE A 673 8.97 -47.21 -10.69
CA PHE A 673 7.66 -46.78 -10.21
C PHE A 673 6.69 -46.63 -11.38
N ASP A 674 5.41 -46.92 -11.15
CA ASP A 674 4.37 -46.98 -12.18
C ASP A 674 3.41 -45.76 -12.20
N GLY A 675 3.63 -44.81 -11.30
CA GLY A 675 2.73 -43.68 -11.06
C GLY A 675 1.63 -43.95 -10.01
N SER A 676 1.72 -45.06 -9.26
CA SER A 676 0.86 -45.36 -8.11
C SER A 676 1.58 -46.00 -6.92
N SER A 677 2.73 -46.60 -7.18
CA SER A 677 3.65 -47.18 -6.19
C SER A 677 4.58 -46.13 -5.58
N PHE A 678 5.05 -46.40 -4.36
CA PHE A 678 6.06 -45.61 -3.65
C PHE A 678 6.76 -46.46 -2.57
N VAL A 679 7.79 -45.91 -1.93
CA VAL A 679 8.45 -46.47 -0.73
C VAL A 679 8.16 -45.57 0.46
N ASP A 680 7.73 -46.17 1.57
CA ASP A 680 7.52 -45.49 2.86
C ASP A 680 8.63 -45.87 3.83
N THR A 681 9.36 -44.88 4.35
CA THR A 681 10.49 -45.08 5.27
C THR A 681 10.04 -45.19 6.73
N GLY A 682 8.74 -45.01 7.01
CA GLY A 682 8.17 -45.17 8.35
C GLY A 682 8.52 -44.07 9.34
N SER A 683 9.35 -43.09 8.96
CA SER A 683 9.83 -42.01 9.83
C SER A 683 10.25 -40.76 9.04
N PRO A 684 10.27 -39.56 9.65
CA PRO A 684 10.93 -38.40 9.06
C PRO A 684 12.45 -38.61 9.04
N LEU A 685 13.10 -38.29 7.92
CA LEU A 685 14.54 -38.47 7.74
C LEU A 685 15.34 -37.16 7.82
N ALA A 686 14.69 -36.00 7.81
CA ALA A 686 15.34 -34.69 7.94
C ALA A 686 14.59 -33.79 8.94
N ASP A 687 15.33 -32.93 9.64
CA ASP A 687 14.76 -31.77 10.30
C ASP A 687 14.54 -30.66 9.26
N THR A 688 13.29 -30.53 8.79
CA THR A 688 12.94 -29.57 7.74
C THR A 688 12.87 -28.11 8.22
N THR A 689 13.09 -27.87 9.52
CA THR A 689 13.25 -26.52 10.08
C THR A 689 14.71 -26.01 9.99
N GLY A 690 15.67 -26.92 9.76
CA GLY A 690 17.10 -26.63 9.68
C GLY A 690 17.70 -26.70 8.27
N ASN A 691 19.03 -26.83 8.22
CA ASN A 691 19.74 -27.11 6.97
C ASN A 691 19.58 -28.59 6.61
N TYR A 692 19.30 -28.88 5.33
CA TYR A 692 19.27 -30.26 4.83
C TYR A 692 19.49 -30.31 3.33
N SER A 693 19.90 -31.48 2.84
CA SER A 693 19.98 -31.76 1.40
C SER A 693 19.39 -33.13 1.10
N VAL A 694 18.82 -33.30 -0.08
CA VAL A 694 18.25 -34.56 -0.55
C VAL A 694 18.73 -34.81 -1.96
N ALA A 695 19.31 -35.98 -2.21
CA ALA A 695 19.80 -36.37 -3.52
C ALA A 695 19.12 -37.64 -4.01
N ALA A 696 18.95 -37.76 -5.32
CA ALA A 696 18.49 -38.97 -5.97
C ALA A 696 18.94 -39.02 -7.43
N TRP A 697 19.29 -40.21 -7.91
CA TRP A 697 19.26 -40.48 -9.35
C TRP A 697 17.84 -40.76 -9.78
N VAL A 698 17.39 -40.09 -10.84
CA VAL A 698 16.01 -40.19 -11.31
C VAL A 698 15.95 -40.33 -12.83
N LYS A 699 14.95 -41.05 -13.32
CA LYS A 699 14.64 -41.22 -14.74
C LYS A 699 13.13 -41.15 -14.90
N LEU A 700 12.62 -40.27 -15.74
CA LEU A 700 11.19 -40.13 -16.02
C LEU A 700 10.80 -40.88 -17.28
N ASP A 701 9.69 -41.61 -17.25
CA ASP A 701 9.18 -42.30 -18.47
C ASP A 701 8.24 -41.40 -19.28
N SER A 702 7.64 -40.40 -18.66
CA SER A 702 6.70 -39.48 -19.30
C SER A 702 6.72 -38.10 -18.64
N LEU A 703 6.46 -37.07 -19.44
CA LEU A 703 6.19 -35.71 -18.95
C LEU A 703 4.69 -35.47 -18.86
N GLY A 704 4.27 -34.45 -18.10
CA GLY A 704 2.86 -34.11 -17.91
C GLY A 704 2.60 -33.41 -16.58
N GLY A 705 1.94 -34.10 -15.65
CA GLY A 705 1.67 -33.59 -14.31
C GLY A 705 2.92 -33.54 -13.42
N PHE A 706 2.74 -33.05 -12.19
CA PHE A 706 3.78 -33.10 -11.16
C PHE A 706 4.17 -34.55 -10.83
N ALA A 707 5.46 -34.78 -10.59
CA ALA A 707 6.00 -36.08 -10.18
C ALA A 707 7.17 -35.87 -9.21
N THR A 708 7.11 -36.46 -8.01
CA THR A 708 8.07 -36.22 -6.94
C THR A 708 8.86 -37.48 -6.62
N ALA A 709 10.20 -37.38 -6.70
CA ALA A 709 11.10 -38.48 -6.45
C ALA A 709 11.29 -38.70 -4.95
N VAL A 710 11.48 -37.63 -4.17
CA VAL A 710 11.62 -37.71 -2.71
C VAL A 710 10.91 -36.53 -2.06
N SER A 711 10.15 -36.80 -0.99
CA SER A 711 9.49 -35.78 -0.16
C SER A 711 9.37 -36.24 1.29
N GLN A 712 9.10 -35.32 2.22
CA GLN A 712 8.77 -35.64 3.61
C GLN A 712 7.38 -35.09 3.94
N ASP A 713 6.49 -35.93 4.46
CA ASP A 713 5.10 -35.54 4.70
C ASP A 713 4.97 -34.54 5.87
N GLY A 714 4.14 -33.51 5.68
CA GLY A 714 3.64 -32.67 6.76
C GLY A 714 2.17 -32.96 7.10
N VAL A 715 1.53 -32.03 7.81
CA VAL A 715 0.10 -32.15 8.18
C VAL A 715 -0.79 -32.12 6.94
N SER A 716 -0.70 -31.06 6.14
CA SER A 716 -1.41 -30.89 4.87
C SER A 716 -0.53 -31.21 3.66
N ASP A 717 0.70 -30.70 3.66
CA ASP A 717 1.59 -30.71 2.49
C ASP A 717 2.95 -31.29 2.86
N SER A 718 3.68 -31.82 1.88
CA SER A 718 5.06 -32.24 2.09
C SER A 718 5.95 -31.03 2.38
N GLY A 719 6.93 -31.20 3.27
CA GLY A 719 7.84 -30.14 3.67
C GLY A 719 8.87 -29.77 2.62
N TYR A 720 9.12 -30.65 1.65
CA TYR A 720 9.86 -30.38 0.43
C TYR A 720 9.47 -31.37 -0.68
N PHE A 721 9.80 -31.01 -1.91
CA PHE A 721 9.59 -31.82 -3.10
C PHE A 721 10.83 -31.78 -3.98
N LEU A 722 11.54 -32.91 -4.12
CA LEU A 722 12.56 -33.09 -5.16
C LEU A 722 11.86 -33.69 -6.38
N GLN A 723 11.50 -32.85 -7.35
CA GLN A 723 10.40 -33.16 -8.27
C GLN A 723 10.63 -32.71 -9.72
N TYR A 724 9.80 -33.22 -10.61
CA TYR A 724 9.44 -32.57 -11.86
C TYR A 724 8.17 -31.74 -11.68
N SER A 725 8.25 -30.44 -11.99
CA SER A 725 7.10 -29.53 -11.97
C SER A 725 6.37 -29.58 -13.31
N GLY A 726 5.15 -30.12 -13.32
CA GLY A 726 4.31 -30.14 -14.52
C GLY A 726 3.88 -28.75 -14.96
N ALA A 727 3.71 -27.81 -14.02
CA ALA A 727 3.37 -26.41 -14.32
C ALA A 727 4.52 -25.67 -15.03
N ASP A 728 5.76 -25.96 -14.64
CA ASP A 728 6.95 -25.29 -15.19
C ASP A 728 7.61 -26.08 -16.33
N ASN A 729 7.17 -27.32 -16.56
CA ASN A 729 7.79 -28.31 -17.44
C ASN A 729 9.29 -28.53 -17.18
N ARG A 730 9.73 -28.47 -15.91
CA ARG A 730 11.16 -28.45 -15.51
C ARG A 730 11.36 -29.19 -14.18
N PHE A 731 12.57 -29.71 -13.94
CA PHE A 731 12.93 -30.19 -12.60
C PHE A 731 12.93 -29.03 -11.60
N ALA A 732 12.56 -29.34 -10.36
CA ALA A 732 12.42 -28.39 -9.28
C ALA A 732 12.87 -29.00 -7.94
N PHE A 733 13.49 -28.19 -7.09
CA PHE A 733 13.45 -28.40 -5.65
C PHE A 733 12.55 -27.33 -5.04
N SER A 734 11.52 -27.74 -4.30
CA SER A 734 10.44 -26.82 -3.95
C SER A 734 9.85 -27.05 -2.57
N PHE A 735 9.18 -25.99 -2.09
CA PHE A 735 8.10 -26.03 -1.10
C PHE A 735 6.79 -25.65 -1.80
N VAL A 736 5.69 -25.68 -1.05
CA VAL A 736 4.46 -25.03 -1.51
C VAL A 736 4.76 -23.55 -1.76
N GLY A 737 4.47 -23.06 -2.97
CA GLY A 737 4.65 -21.66 -3.37
C GLY A 737 6.06 -21.24 -3.82
N VAL A 738 7.13 -22.00 -3.52
CA VAL A 738 8.52 -21.61 -3.83
C VAL A 738 9.26 -22.73 -4.55
N ARG A 739 9.88 -22.46 -5.71
CA ARG A 739 10.62 -23.46 -6.50
C ARG A 739 11.97 -22.94 -7.01
N ALA A 740 13.05 -23.69 -6.76
CA ALA A 740 14.30 -23.56 -7.49
C ALA A 740 14.22 -24.43 -8.75
N LEU A 741 14.25 -23.83 -9.95
CA LEU A 741 13.94 -24.50 -11.20
C LEU A 741 15.19 -24.76 -12.04
N ALA A 742 15.25 -25.91 -12.69
CA ALA A 742 16.22 -26.18 -13.74
C ALA A 742 16.01 -25.22 -14.93
N PRO A 743 17.03 -24.96 -15.76
CA PRO A 743 16.90 -24.00 -16.87
C PRO A 743 16.14 -24.57 -18.08
N GLN A 744 16.06 -25.89 -18.22
CA GLN A 744 15.48 -26.57 -19.38
C GLN A 744 14.59 -27.75 -18.97
N PRO A 745 13.61 -28.14 -19.80
CA PRO A 745 12.85 -29.37 -19.61
C PRO A 745 13.74 -30.63 -19.66
N PRO A 746 13.43 -31.68 -18.88
CA PRO A 746 14.17 -32.92 -18.94
C PRO A 746 13.74 -33.81 -20.12
N GLU A 747 14.68 -34.60 -20.61
CA GLU A 747 14.45 -35.70 -21.55
C GLU A 747 13.97 -36.97 -20.82
N THR A 748 12.87 -37.56 -21.29
CA THR A 748 12.37 -38.84 -20.78
C THR A 748 13.33 -39.99 -21.11
N GLY A 749 13.42 -40.99 -20.23
CA GLY A 749 14.27 -42.17 -20.39
C GLY A 749 15.76 -41.93 -20.07
N ARG A 750 16.15 -40.69 -19.78
CA ARG A 750 17.51 -40.33 -19.35
C ARG A 750 17.61 -40.29 -17.81
N TRP A 751 18.71 -40.81 -17.27
CA TRP A 751 19.06 -40.65 -15.85
C TRP A 751 19.63 -39.25 -15.60
N TYR A 752 19.15 -38.61 -14.53
CA TYR A 752 19.61 -37.33 -14.00
C TYR A 752 19.97 -37.51 -12.53
N HIS A 753 21.01 -36.82 -12.07
CA HIS A 753 21.27 -36.69 -10.64
C HIS A 753 20.70 -35.37 -10.14
N LEU A 754 19.70 -35.43 -9.27
CA LEU A 754 19.08 -34.25 -8.67
C LEU A 754 19.53 -34.11 -7.23
N VAL A 755 19.95 -32.90 -6.84
CA VAL A 755 20.20 -32.55 -5.43
C VAL A 755 19.44 -31.29 -5.08
N GLY A 756 18.52 -31.41 -4.13
CA GLY A 756 17.87 -30.29 -3.47
C GLY A 756 18.65 -29.89 -2.24
N VAL A 757 18.93 -28.59 -2.07
CA VAL A 757 19.64 -28.06 -0.90
C VAL A 757 18.82 -26.95 -0.25
N ARG A 758 18.48 -27.11 1.03
CA ARG A 758 17.92 -26.06 1.88
C ARG A 758 19.01 -25.52 2.80
N ASP A 759 19.27 -24.23 2.67
CA ASP A 759 20.20 -23.48 3.51
C ASP A 759 19.43 -22.38 4.24
N VAL A 760 19.08 -22.61 5.50
CA VAL A 760 18.36 -21.62 6.34
C VAL A 760 19.27 -20.48 6.78
N THR A 761 20.60 -20.68 6.81
CA THR A 761 21.57 -19.63 7.15
C THR A 761 21.62 -18.55 6.07
N SER A 762 21.67 -18.96 4.80
CA SER A 762 21.58 -18.02 3.67
C SER A 762 20.14 -17.72 3.23
N GLY A 763 19.15 -18.47 3.74
CA GLY A 763 17.74 -18.33 3.39
C GLY A 763 17.43 -18.75 1.94
N THR A 764 18.06 -19.82 1.45
CA THR A 764 17.95 -20.24 0.03
C THR A 764 17.51 -21.70 -0.15
N LEU A 765 16.81 -21.96 -1.26
CA LEU A 765 16.70 -23.28 -1.89
C LEU A 765 17.55 -23.30 -3.14
N LYS A 766 18.26 -24.40 -3.35
CA LYS A 766 18.99 -24.67 -4.58
C LYS A 766 18.59 -26.01 -5.15
N LEU A 767 18.55 -26.08 -6.48
CA LEU A 767 18.48 -27.31 -7.22
C LEU A 767 19.78 -27.47 -8.00
N TYR A 768 20.42 -28.62 -7.86
CA TYR A 768 21.51 -29.06 -8.70
C TYR A 768 21.01 -30.18 -9.62
N VAL A 769 21.48 -30.17 -10.87
CA VAL A 769 21.23 -31.20 -11.87
C VAL A 769 22.57 -31.65 -12.42
N ASP A 770 22.84 -32.95 -12.38
CA ASP A 770 24.09 -33.57 -12.85
C ASP A 770 25.34 -32.91 -12.25
N GLY A 771 25.27 -32.62 -10.94
CA GLY A 771 26.37 -32.02 -10.16
C GLY A 771 26.55 -30.50 -10.36
N GLN A 772 25.74 -29.85 -11.19
CA GLN A 772 25.84 -28.41 -11.48
C GLN A 772 24.65 -27.65 -10.89
N LEU A 773 24.89 -26.43 -10.38
CA LEU A 773 23.82 -25.58 -9.87
C LEU A 773 22.89 -25.20 -11.03
N ALA A 774 21.64 -25.64 -10.96
CA ALA A 774 20.65 -25.45 -12.01
C ALA A 774 19.69 -24.30 -11.70
N GLY A 775 19.36 -24.08 -10.42
CA GLY A 775 18.49 -22.99 -9.98
C GLY A 775 18.67 -22.65 -8.52
N THR A 776 18.41 -21.39 -8.16
CA THR A 776 18.39 -20.90 -6.78
C THR A 776 17.18 -19.99 -6.58
N THR A 777 16.58 -20.02 -5.41
CA THR A 777 15.54 -19.08 -5.00
C THR A 777 15.64 -18.79 -3.51
N ASN A 778 15.09 -17.67 -3.07
CA ASN A 778 15.00 -17.34 -1.66
C ASN A 778 13.88 -18.16 -1.01
N ALA A 779 14.17 -18.74 0.15
CA ALA A 779 13.15 -19.18 1.09
C ALA A 779 13.67 -19.01 2.51
N CYS A 780 13.21 -17.94 3.11
CA CYS A 780 13.47 -17.58 4.49
C CYS A 780 12.69 -18.43 5.48
N LEU A 781 11.49 -18.91 5.12
CA LEU A 781 10.66 -19.78 5.96
C LEU A 781 10.73 -21.23 5.52
N GLY A 782 10.69 -22.14 6.49
CA GLY A 782 10.60 -23.60 6.29
C GLY A 782 9.28 -24.12 6.84
N SER A 783 9.03 -25.41 6.66
CA SER A 783 7.90 -26.09 7.29
C SER A 783 8.42 -27.12 8.28
N ASP A 784 7.74 -27.29 9.41
CA ASP A 784 8.03 -28.34 10.39
C ASP A 784 7.26 -29.62 9.99
N ALA A 785 7.75 -30.29 8.95
CA ALA A 785 7.15 -31.50 8.43
C ALA A 785 7.65 -32.70 9.23
N ARG A 786 6.80 -33.27 10.09
CA ARG A 786 7.16 -34.38 11.00
C ARG A 786 6.65 -35.76 10.58
N GLY A 787 6.03 -35.86 9.40
CA GLY A 787 5.57 -37.12 8.83
C GLY A 787 6.67 -37.87 8.09
N ASN A 788 6.34 -39.04 7.56
CA ASN A 788 7.32 -39.95 6.95
C ASN A 788 7.96 -39.34 5.70
N THR A 789 9.25 -39.62 5.50
CA THR A 789 9.87 -39.45 4.18
C THR A 789 9.39 -40.56 3.26
N VAL A 790 9.02 -40.18 2.03
CA VAL A 790 8.57 -41.10 1.00
C VAL A 790 9.37 -40.92 -0.28
N ILE A 791 9.64 -42.04 -0.95
CA ILE A 791 10.32 -42.09 -2.24
C ILE A 791 9.30 -42.50 -3.30
N GLY A 792 9.08 -41.64 -4.30
CA GLY A 792 8.18 -41.88 -5.41
C GLY A 792 6.78 -41.26 -5.31
N ARG A 793 6.52 -40.37 -4.34
CA ARG A 793 5.30 -39.53 -4.28
C ARG A 793 5.46 -38.32 -3.36
N ALA A 794 4.44 -37.46 -3.29
CA ALA A 794 4.33 -36.36 -2.32
C ALA A 794 2.95 -36.29 -1.64
N LYS A 795 2.73 -35.25 -0.84
CA LYS A 795 1.46 -34.92 -0.19
C LYS A 795 1.12 -33.44 -0.42
N PHE A 796 -0.14 -33.18 -0.76
CA PHE A 796 -0.66 -31.83 -0.95
C PHE A 796 -2.15 -31.78 -0.59
N GLY A 797 -2.58 -30.74 0.12
CA GLY A 797 -3.97 -30.58 0.54
C GLY A 797 -4.50 -31.77 1.36
N GLY A 798 -3.62 -32.43 2.11
CA GLY A 798 -3.92 -33.62 2.92
C GLY A 798 -3.88 -34.95 2.15
N ASN A 799 -3.72 -34.94 0.83
CA ASN A 799 -3.82 -36.13 -0.02
C ASN A 799 -2.45 -36.55 -0.59
N PRO A 800 -2.18 -37.86 -0.77
CA PRO A 800 -1.04 -38.32 -1.57
C PRO A 800 -1.19 -37.89 -3.04
N VAL A 801 -0.15 -37.27 -3.58
CA VAL A 801 -0.12 -36.71 -4.96
C VAL A 801 1.25 -36.95 -5.61
N ASP A 802 1.41 -36.49 -6.85
CA ASP A 802 2.70 -36.39 -7.55
C ASP A 802 3.49 -37.71 -7.62
N HIS A 803 2.79 -38.80 -7.92
CA HIS A 803 3.40 -40.12 -7.93
C HIS A 803 4.39 -40.24 -9.09
N TRP A 804 5.58 -40.76 -8.79
CA TRP A 804 6.64 -40.92 -9.76
C TRP A 804 6.34 -42.05 -10.74
N ARG A 805 6.57 -41.81 -12.03
CA ARG A 805 6.56 -42.83 -13.07
C ARG A 805 7.92 -42.84 -13.76
N GLY A 806 8.71 -43.86 -13.45
CA GLY A 806 10.08 -43.96 -13.91
C GLY A 806 11.01 -44.61 -12.89
N GLY A 807 12.31 -44.55 -13.17
CA GLY A 807 13.35 -45.07 -12.29
C GLY A 807 13.75 -44.09 -11.19
N ILE A 808 13.99 -44.57 -9.98
CA ILE A 808 14.72 -43.87 -8.91
C ILE A 808 15.82 -44.80 -8.40
N ASP A 809 17.00 -44.24 -8.15
CA ASP A 809 18.15 -44.94 -7.60
C ASP A 809 18.95 -44.02 -6.67
N GLN A 810 19.76 -44.60 -5.78
CA GLN A 810 20.70 -43.93 -4.86
C GLN A 810 20.11 -42.69 -4.14
N VAL A 811 19.15 -42.90 -3.23
CA VAL A 811 18.54 -41.78 -2.50
C VAL A 811 19.35 -41.46 -1.25
N HIS A 812 19.77 -40.21 -1.10
CA HIS A 812 20.47 -39.72 0.08
C HIS A 812 19.71 -38.60 0.80
N VAL A 813 19.82 -38.57 2.12
CA VAL A 813 19.36 -37.46 2.96
C VAL A 813 20.53 -36.96 3.82
N PHE A 814 20.70 -35.64 3.90
CA PHE A 814 21.74 -34.96 4.65
C PHE A 814 21.11 -33.96 5.63
N ASP A 815 21.64 -33.87 6.85
CA ASP A 815 21.33 -32.87 7.90
C ASP A 815 22.14 -31.57 7.76
N ARG A 816 22.56 -31.25 6.53
CA ARG A 816 23.30 -30.04 6.18
C ARG A 816 23.03 -29.58 4.76
N ALA A 817 23.33 -28.31 4.50
CA ALA A 817 23.36 -27.75 3.16
C ALA A 817 24.66 -28.18 2.47
N LEU A 818 24.58 -29.02 1.44
CA LEU A 818 25.75 -29.47 0.69
C LEU A 818 26.38 -28.31 -0.11
N PRO A 819 27.71 -28.10 0.00
CA PRO A 819 28.40 -27.15 -0.87
C PRO A 819 28.54 -27.71 -2.29
N ALA A 820 28.72 -26.82 -3.27
CA ALA A 820 28.66 -27.17 -4.70
C ALA A 820 29.71 -28.21 -5.13
N ASP A 821 30.89 -28.18 -4.52
CA ASP A 821 31.97 -29.15 -4.76
C ASP A 821 31.62 -30.56 -4.25
N GLU A 822 30.94 -30.66 -3.11
CA GLU A 822 30.45 -31.95 -2.61
C GLU A 822 29.29 -32.50 -3.45
N VAL A 823 28.39 -31.65 -3.95
CA VAL A 823 27.34 -32.07 -4.90
C VAL A 823 27.97 -32.62 -6.19
N ALA A 824 28.98 -31.94 -6.73
CA ALA A 824 29.70 -32.40 -7.92
C ALA A 824 30.41 -33.75 -7.67
N ALA A 825 31.06 -33.90 -6.51
CA ALA A 825 31.71 -35.16 -6.13
C ALA A 825 30.71 -36.30 -5.94
N LEU A 826 29.53 -36.04 -5.36
CA LEU A 826 28.47 -37.03 -5.20
C LEU A 826 28.03 -37.55 -6.57
N HIS A 827 27.72 -36.65 -7.51
CA HIS A 827 27.37 -36.99 -8.89
C HIS A 827 28.45 -37.83 -9.60
N GLU A 828 29.72 -37.41 -9.52
CA GLU A 828 30.85 -38.11 -10.16
C GLU A 828 31.05 -39.53 -9.63
N SER A 829 30.69 -39.77 -8.36
CA SER A 829 30.79 -41.10 -7.75
C SER A 829 29.73 -42.09 -8.26
N GLY A 830 28.67 -41.59 -8.91
CA GLY A 830 27.53 -42.41 -9.34
C GLY A 830 26.67 -42.92 -8.18
N ARG A 831 26.87 -42.36 -6.99
CA ARG A 831 25.94 -42.39 -5.86
C ARG A 831 24.96 -41.24 -5.98
#